data_AF-A0A3D3ZRS8-F1
#
_entry.id   AF-A0A3D3ZRS8-F1
#
_cell.length_a   1.000
_cell.length_b   1.000
_cell.length_c   1.000
_cell.angle_alpha   90.00
_cell.angle_beta   90.00
_cell.angle_gamma   90.00
#
_symmetry.space_group_name_H-M   'P 1'
#
loop_
_entity.id
_entity.type
_entity.pdbx_description
1 polymer ?
#
loop_
_entity_poly.entity_id
_entity_poly.type
_entity_poly.pdbx_seq_one_letter_code
_entity_poly.pdbx_strand_id
1 'polypeptide(L)'
;MANSCPFLANIEAQERLTEARYEDGISETFSGGADLVQVSMVVFDQDGDAPNSAGLSTLFTTFGQFLDHDMVLTPEDHDEGVLDLVGMPHDIARSAVADEIGEGETIAPFNAVTWQIDGSQVYGSTEARMDDLRSFEGGKLRMQDDTTSASEMLPDADEDSFMAGDIEGDDPVYLAGDIRANENPNLLSLQTMFVRDHNYWAEKLAQEHPDWDDEQLYDAARSIVEYELQKITYNEWLPHLVGDAVGEDTGYDTDETGEVSVEFSTAAFRFGHTLVSSSIDRIADDGTDDGSMALMDSYFNHSPVEDGGIEAIMRGQLSATAQELDTEIVDDLNFFLETPAGVSGFSLAAINMARGLDHGLDSYINVRAQLIGDIAPDTLDPLDFSIITSDEDVQVRLAAAYTDVFQVDLWVGGLAEDAIDGTQMGPLFTHIIADQFTRTRAADETFGELDPALGDAIIAEVQDSTFATIIERNTDVDMVQDDVFVAQDRSLTDADPIDTTWQVDIITLTAKSVNGSVYTHGGDDIVTLSGGTTITGGVQMGGGDDTFTMSSGTVLGSVRTSFGDDTVSLEGTADVFGSIATNHGDDIVFLSDMAHVGGNVSTGGGNDTIILSDRASIDGTLCAGGGDDDVTLGARTTVDGNVNLSRGDDTVHLEAGADIGQINGGKGFDTLNLSGNTRVEYDGNPLNGTVHYLDDAGNDTGESVRFTSIERIT
;
A
#
# COMPACT_ATOMS: atom_id res chain seq x y z
N MET A 1 -24.71 21.59 -9.45
CA MET A 1 -25.37 20.33 -9.03
C MET A 1 -24.86 19.85 -7.65
N ALA A 2 -24.53 20.78 -6.73
CA ALA A 2 -23.86 20.47 -5.45
C ALA A 2 -24.75 19.76 -4.40
N ASN A 3 -26.07 19.98 -4.41
CA ASN A 3 -27.01 19.34 -3.45
C ASN A 3 -27.36 17.86 -3.77
N SER A 4 -26.65 17.22 -4.71
CA SER A 4 -26.92 15.83 -5.12
C SER A 4 -25.66 14.96 -5.28
N CYS A 5 -24.46 15.44 -4.95
CA CYS A 5 -23.27 14.58 -4.89
C CYS A 5 -23.22 13.89 -3.52
N PRO A 6 -23.34 12.56 -3.44
CA PRO A 6 -23.38 11.82 -2.17
C PRO A 6 -22.02 11.75 -1.44
N PHE A 7 -20.96 12.37 -1.97
CA PHE A 7 -19.58 12.26 -1.46
C PHE A 7 -18.96 13.61 -1.03
N LEU A 8 -19.71 14.72 -1.04
CA LEU A 8 -19.17 16.02 -0.57
C LEU A 8 -19.23 16.11 0.96
N ALA A 9 -18.08 16.26 1.60
CA ALA A 9 -17.95 16.44 3.05
C ALA A 9 -17.87 17.91 3.46
N ASN A 10 -17.12 18.69 2.69
CA ASN A 10 -16.88 20.11 2.91
C ASN A 10 -17.24 20.89 1.64
N ILE A 11 -17.82 22.07 1.81
CA ILE A 11 -18.16 23.00 0.71
C ILE A 11 -17.74 24.44 1.04
N GLU A 12 -16.98 24.61 2.14
CA GLU A 12 -16.40 25.87 2.56
C GLU A 12 -15.24 26.25 1.65
N ALA A 13 -14.98 27.56 1.55
CA ALA A 13 -13.90 28.06 0.72
C ALA A 13 -12.54 27.61 1.28
N GLN A 14 -11.67 27.11 0.40
CA GLN A 14 -10.28 26.82 0.76
C GLN A 14 -9.58 28.10 1.26
N GLU A 15 -8.69 27.91 2.24
CA GLU A 15 -7.89 29.01 2.79
C GLU A 15 -6.91 29.56 1.74
N ARG A 16 -6.49 30.82 1.88
CA ARG A 16 -5.45 31.41 1.03
C ARG A 16 -4.33 31.97 1.86
N LEU A 17 -3.10 31.59 1.53
CA LEU A 17 -1.90 32.16 2.14
C LEU A 17 -1.56 33.52 1.55
N THR A 18 -1.97 33.79 0.31
CA THR A 18 -1.71 35.04 -0.42
C THR A 18 -2.96 35.65 -1.05
N GLU A 19 -2.86 36.93 -1.45
CA GLU A 19 -3.96 37.59 -2.17
C GLU A 19 -4.23 36.92 -3.53
N ALA A 20 -5.50 36.64 -3.82
CA ALA A 20 -5.91 36.05 -5.08
C ALA A 20 -5.71 37.01 -6.27
N ARG A 21 -5.27 36.47 -7.41
CA ARG A 21 -5.03 37.22 -8.64
C ARG A 21 -5.99 36.82 -9.76
N TYR A 22 -7.01 37.67 -9.93
CA TYR A 22 -7.91 37.66 -11.09
C TYR A 22 -7.81 38.98 -11.86
N GLU A 23 -8.09 38.98 -13.16
CA GLU A 23 -8.05 40.17 -14.03
C GLU A 23 -9.05 41.24 -13.55
N ASP A 24 -10.24 40.82 -13.13
CA ASP A 24 -11.29 41.66 -12.57
C ASP A 24 -11.25 41.74 -11.03
N GLY A 25 -10.29 41.06 -10.41
CA GLY A 25 -10.18 40.89 -8.95
C GLY A 25 -11.24 39.96 -8.35
N ILE A 26 -12.04 39.28 -9.18
CA ILE A 26 -13.20 38.50 -8.74
C ILE A 26 -13.11 37.05 -9.25
N SER A 27 -13.07 36.84 -10.57
CA SER A 27 -13.24 35.51 -11.17
C SER A 27 -12.69 35.35 -12.60
N GLU A 28 -12.41 36.46 -13.30
CA GLU A 28 -11.87 36.41 -14.66
C GLU A 28 -10.38 36.05 -14.59
N THR A 29 -10.00 34.93 -15.22
CA THR A 29 -8.63 34.42 -15.18
C THR A 29 -7.63 35.44 -15.69
N PHE A 30 -6.47 35.52 -15.04
CA PHE A 30 -5.46 36.50 -15.39
C PHE A 30 -4.90 36.26 -16.79
N SER A 31 -4.93 37.29 -17.65
CA SER A 31 -4.61 37.15 -19.09
C SER A 31 -3.18 37.56 -19.47
N GLY A 32 -2.42 38.13 -18.53
CA GLY A 32 -1.06 38.63 -18.77
C GLY A 32 0.07 37.61 -18.56
N GLY A 33 -0.25 36.32 -18.42
CA GLY A 33 0.72 35.23 -18.23
C GLY A 33 1.41 34.80 -19.53
N ALA A 34 2.25 33.77 -19.44
CA ALA A 34 2.83 33.09 -20.61
C ALA A 34 1.80 32.14 -21.24
N ASP A 35 2.11 31.64 -22.45
CA ASP A 35 1.34 30.57 -23.06
C ASP A 35 1.66 29.25 -22.35
N LEU A 36 0.69 28.69 -21.61
CA LEU A 36 0.87 27.53 -20.76
C LEU A 36 1.29 26.26 -21.54
N VAL A 37 0.82 26.12 -22.78
CA VAL A 37 1.23 25.00 -23.65
C VAL A 37 2.70 25.18 -24.04
N GLN A 38 3.11 26.40 -24.38
CA GLN A 38 4.51 26.70 -24.68
C GLN A 38 5.41 26.47 -23.46
N VAL A 39 4.99 26.91 -22.27
CA VAL A 39 5.73 26.66 -21.03
C VAL A 39 5.91 25.16 -20.83
N SER A 40 4.83 24.38 -20.98
CA SER A 40 4.86 22.93 -20.83
C SER A 40 5.83 22.24 -21.80
N MET A 41 5.86 22.68 -23.06
CA MET A 41 6.74 22.11 -24.08
C MET A 41 8.22 22.51 -23.93
N VAL A 42 8.52 23.59 -23.23
CA VAL A 42 9.89 24.15 -23.16
C VAL A 42 10.53 23.89 -21.82
N VAL A 43 9.77 24.00 -20.73
CA VAL A 43 10.27 23.86 -19.36
C VAL A 43 10.23 22.40 -18.90
N PHE A 44 9.14 21.70 -19.25
CA PHE A 44 8.82 20.33 -18.81
C PHE A 44 9.12 19.25 -19.86
N ASP A 45 10.08 19.50 -20.75
CA ASP A 45 10.56 18.50 -21.72
C ASP A 45 11.62 17.62 -21.05
N GLN A 46 11.36 16.32 -20.94
CA GLN A 46 12.26 15.35 -20.31
C GLN A 46 12.87 14.43 -21.38
N ASP A 47 14.21 14.30 -21.41
CA ASP A 47 14.91 13.39 -22.33
C ASP A 47 15.35 12.09 -21.62
N GLY A 48 14.48 11.08 -21.67
CA GLY A 48 14.71 9.78 -21.02
C GLY A 48 14.49 9.83 -19.50
N ASP A 49 14.91 8.78 -18.78
CA ASP A 49 14.73 8.70 -17.34
C ASP A 49 15.70 9.63 -16.59
N ALA A 50 15.17 10.33 -15.59
CA ALA A 50 15.90 11.15 -14.64
C ALA A 50 15.66 10.62 -13.21
N PRO A 51 16.36 9.56 -12.77
CA PRO A 51 16.14 8.97 -11.44
C PRO A 51 16.42 9.98 -10.33
N ASN A 52 15.55 10.03 -9.32
CA ASN A 52 15.68 10.92 -8.17
C ASN A 52 17.04 10.77 -7.48
N SER A 53 17.70 11.90 -7.23
CA SER A 53 19.06 11.95 -6.70
C SER A 53 19.18 11.54 -5.23
N ALA A 54 18.09 11.56 -4.46
CA ALA A 54 18.03 11.03 -3.10
C ALA A 54 17.69 9.53 -3.05
N GLY A 55 17.37 8.92 -4.20
CA GLY A 55 17.01 7.52 -4.30
C GLY A 55 15.58 7.21 -3.83
N LEU A 56 14.68 8.19 -3.86
CA LEU A 56 13.29 8.00 -3.47
C LEU A 56 12.64 6.89 -4.30
N SER A 57 11.87 6.03 -3.64
CA SER A 57 11.16 4.93 -4.30
C SER A 57 9.94 5.43 -5.05
N THR A 58 9.44 4.67 -6.02
CA THR A 58 8.14 4.95 -6.65
C THR A 58 7.02 4.96 -5.60
N LEU A 59 7.13 4.15 -4.54
CA LEU A 59 6.19 4.17 -3.42
C LEU A 59 6.12 5.55 -2.73
N PHE A 60 7.21 6.32 -2.68
CA PHE A 60 7.18 7.69 -2.15
C PHE A 60 6.22 8.57 -2.95
N THR A 61 6.26 8.47 -4.28
CA THR A 61 5.37 9.20 -5.19
C THR A 61 3.92 8.74 -5.01
N THR A 62 3.68 7.43 -4.99
CA THR A 62 2.33 6.87 -4.88
C THR A 62 1.71 7.13 -3.51
N PHE A 63 2.48 7.06 -2.42
CA PHE A 63 1.99 7.45 -1.09
C PHE A 63 1.64 8.94 -1.04
N GLY A 64 2.42 9.82 -1.69
CA GLY A 64 2.09 11.24 -1.82
C GLY A 64 0.75 11.48 -2.53
N GLN A 65 0.46 10.74 -3.60
CA GLN A 65 -0.84 10.76 -4.28
C GLN A 65 -1.97 10.21 -3.38
N PHE A 66 -1.73 9.10 -2.70
CA PHE A 66 -2.68 8.49 -1.78
C PHE A 66 -3.05 9.42 -0.62
N LEU A 67 -2.07 10.17 -0.09
CA LEU A 67 -2.24 11.19 0.93
C LEU A 67 -2.96 12.45 0.40
N ASP A 68 -2.64 12.91 -0.81
CA ASP A 68 -3.39 14.02 -1.46
C ASP A 68 -4.88 13.67 -1.55
N HIS A 69 -5.21 12.42 -1.83
CA HIS A 69 -6.60 11.98 -1.96
C HIS A 69 -7.35 11.89 -0.63
N ASP A 70 -6.65 11.87 0.51
CA ASP A 70 -7.26 12.02 1.83
C ASP A 70 -7.64 13.49 2.10
N MET A 71 -6.76 14.41 1.69
CA MET A 71 -6.84 15.81 2.10
C MET A 71 -7.50 16.73 1.07
N VAL A 72 -7.49 16.39 -0.22
CA VAL A 72 -7.81 17.31 -1.32
C VAL A 72 -8.62 16.64 -2.42
N LEU A 73 -9.77 17.24 -2.73
CA LEU A 73 -10.54 16.99 -3.94
C LEU A 73 -11.26 18.28 -4.34
N THR A 74 -10.85 18.92 -5.43
CA THR A 74 -11.57 20.08 -5.99
C THR A 74 -12.38 19.64 -7.20
N PRO A 75 -13.72 19.57 -7.12
CA PRO A 75 -14.56 19.15 -8.24
C PRO A 75 -14.55 20.17 -9.38
N GLU A 76 -14.79 19.70 -10.61
CA GLU A 76 -15.07 20.56 -11.76
C GLU A 76 -16.56 20.92 -11.82
N ASP A 77 -16.88 22.12 -12.34
CA ASP A 77 -18.25 22.51 -12.68
C ASP A 77 -18.32 23.01 -14.13
N HIS A 78 -18.92 22.20 -15.00
CA HIS A 78 -19.09 22.53 -16.42
C HIS A 78 -20.02 23.72 -16.66
N ASP A 79 -20.84 24.13 -15.69
CA ASP A 79 -21.68 25.32 -15.79
C ASP A 79 -20.89 26.61 -15.46
N GLU A 80 -19.74 26.52 -14.77
CA GLU A 80 -18.86 27.66 -14.42
C GLU A 80 -17.99 28.12 -15.61
N GLY A 81 -18.01 27.36 -16.71
CA GLY A 81 -17.31 27.67 -17.95
C GLY A 81 -16.08 26.81 -18.17
N VAL A 82 -15.25 27.23 -19.13
CA VAL A 82 -14.08 26.46 -19.56
C VAL A 82 -12.84 27.34 -19.70
N LEU A 83 -11.68 26.73 -19.50
CA LEU A 83 -10.36 27.28 -19.80
C LEU A 83 -9.96 26.80 -21.20
N ASP A 84 -9.89 27.74 -22.15
CA ASP A 84 -9.45 27.48 -23.53
C ASP A 84 -7.93 27.65 -23.61
N LEU A 85 -7.21 26.52 -23.64
CA LEU A 85 -5.76 26.49 -23.83
C LEU A 85 -5.44 26.28 -25.31
N VAL A 86 -4.98 27.34 -25.97
CA VAL A 86 -4.59 27.30 -27.39
C VAL A 86 -3.50 26.25 -27.59
N GLY A 87 -3.83 25.16 -28.29
CA GLY A 87 -2.90 24.05 -28.55
C GLY A 87 -3.28 22.74 -27.85
N MET A 88 -4.17 22.79 -26.85
CA MET A 88 -4.82 21.59 -26.31
C MET A 88 -5.99 21.15 -27.21
N PRO A 89 -6.26 19.84 -27.31
CA PRO A 89 -7.37 19.34 -28.13
C PRO A 89 -8.76 19.50 -27.48
N HIS A 90 -8.81 19.72 -26.15
CA HIS A 90 -10.05 19.83 -25.39
C HIS A 90 -9.98 20.99 -24.39
N ASP A 91 -11.10 21.67 -24.22
CA ASP A 91 -11.26 22.70 -23.19
C ASP A 91 -11.31 22.03 -21.81
N ILE A 92 -10.79 22.71 -20.79
CA ILE A 92 -10.79 22.22 -19.40
C ILE A 92 -11.95 22.90 -18.66
N ALA A 93 -12.76 22.15 -17.90
CA ALA A 93 -13.81 22.77 -17.11
C ALA A 93 -13.20 23.54 -15.93
N ARG A 94 -13.79 24.69 -15.61
CA ARG A 94 -13.43 25.44 -14.40
C ARG A 94 -13.82 24.65 -13.15
N SER A 95 -13.10 24.88 -12.07
CA SER A 95 -13.41 24.29 -10.77
C SER A 95 -14.72 24.83 -10.22
N ALA A 96 -15.41 24.00 -9.46
CA ALA A 96 -16.55 24.42 -8.68
C ALA A 96 -16.11 25.42 -7.59
N VAL A 97 -16.94 26.44 -7.36
CA VAL A 97 -16.68 27.53 -6.42
C VAL A 97 -17.48 27.30 -5.13
N ALA A 98 -16.94 27.71 -3.98
CA ALA A 98 -17.62 27.58 -2.69
C ALA A 98 -18.97 28.32 -2.64
N ASP A 99 -19.97 27.70 -2.02
CA ASP A 99 -21.37 28.18 -2.00
C ASP A 99 -21.57 29.47 -1.18
N GLU A 100 -20.64 29.78 -0.28
CA GLU A 100 -20.76 30.88 0.68
C GLU A 100 -20.26 32.24 0.16
N ILE A 101 -19.73 32.30 -1.07
CA ILE A 101 -19.15 33.51 -1.64
C ILE A 101 -20.24 34.47 -2.10
N GLY A 102 -20.21 35.71 -1.60
CA GLY A 102 -21.20 36.73 -1.93
C GLY A 102 -21.09 37.24 -3.38
N GLU A 103 -22.19 37.80 -3.91
CA GLU A 103 -22.16 38.44 -5.24
C GLU A 103 -21.09 39.55 -5.30
N GLY A 104 -20.09 39.36 -6.15
CA GLY A 104 -18.99 40.32 -6.37
C GLY A 104 -17.80 40.18 -5.42
N GLU A 105 -17.77 39.13 -4.60
CA GLU A 105 -16.59 38.72 -3.84
C GLU A 105 -15.69 37.80 -4.68
N THR A 106 -14.40 37.80 -4.36
CA THR A 106 -13.41 36.99 -5.06
C THR A 106 -13.71 35.50 -4.87
N ILE A 107 -13.72 34.75 -5.97
CA ILE A 107 -14.05 33.33 -5.93
C ILE A 107 -12.91 32.51 -5.28
N ALA A 108 -13.29 31.38 -4.69
CA ALA A 108 -12.39 30.40 -4.15
C ALA A 108 -12.93 29.00 -4.43
N PRO A 109 -12.06 28.03 -4.77
CA PRO A 109 -12.45 26.63 -4.82
C PRO A 109 -12.85 26.15 -3.42
N PHE A 110 -13.60 25.05 -3.35
CA PHE A 110 -13.83 24.31 -2.11
C PHE A 110 -13.15 22.94 -2.16
N ASN A 111 -12.94 22.36 -0.99
CA ASN A 111 -12.46 20.99 -0.84
C ASN A 111 -13.64 20.05 -0.60
N ALA A 112 -13.81 19.02 -1.44
CA ALA A 112 -14.92 18.09 -1.36
C ALA A 112 -14.74 16.96 -0.33
N VAL A 113 -13.51 16.75 0.15
CA VAL A 113 -13.17 15.74 1.17
C VAL A 113 -12.84 16.41 2.50
N THR A 114 -12.58 15.60 3.53
CA THR A 114 -12.05 16.09 4.82
C THR A 114 -10.65 16.67 4.62
N TRP A 115 -10.23 17.59 5.47
CA TRP A 115 -8.85 18.13 5.43
C TRP A 115 -7.91 17.35 6.35
N GLN A 116 -8.49 16.60 7.30
CA GLN A 116 -7.78 15.72 8.21
C GLN A 116 -7.05 14.62 7.46
N ILE A 117 -6.03 14.05 8.12
CA ILE A 117 -5.46 12.78 7.70
C ILE A 117 -6.22 11.72 8.50
N ASP A 118 -7.44 11.43 8.06
CA ASP A 118 -8.42 10.56 8.75
C ASP A 118 -8.77 9.29 7.95
N GLY A 119 -8.01 9.02 6.87
CA GLY A 119 -8.21 7.86 6.03
C GLY A 119 -9.47 7.97 5.16
N SER A 120 -9.96 9.17 4.86
CA SER A 120 -11.18 9.37 4.09
C SER A 120 -11.10 8.85 2.65
N GLN A 121 -9.90 8.69 2.10
CA GLN A 121 -9.66 7.97 0.85
C GLN A 121 -9.96 6.47 0.95
N VAL A 122 -9.89 5.89 2.16
CA VAL A 122 -10.26 4.50 2.47
C VAL A 122 -11.73 4.40 2.90
N TYR A 123 -12.17 5.28 3.80
CA TYR A 123 -13.49 5.19 4.46
C TYR A 123 -14.58 6.02 3.77
N GLY A 124 -14.22 6.97 2.93
CA GLY A 124 -15.12 7.96 2.36
C GLY A 124 -15.36 9.15 3.29
N SER A 125 -15.66 10.31 2.70
CA SER A 125 -15.85 11.55 3.46
C SER A 125 -17.33 11.81 3.85
N THR A 126 -18.25 10.87 3.59
CA THR A 126 -19.67 10.97 3.98
C THR A 126 -20.18 9.70 4.63
N GLU A 127 -21.18 9.82 5.52
CA GLU A 127 -21.83 8.67 6.17
C GLU A 127 -22.40 7.67 5.16
N ALA A 128 -22.95 8.17 4.04
CA ALA A 128 -23.47 7.31 2.99
C ALA A 128 -22.37 6.49 2.28
N ARG A 129 -21.18 7.06 2.04
CA ARG A 129 -20.06 6.32 1.45
C ARG A 129 -19.43 5.37 2.47
N MET A 130 -19.29 5.78 3.73
CA MET A 130 -18.84 4.91 4.82
C MET A 130 -19.74 3.68 4.94
N ASP A 131 -21.06 3.86 4.99
CA ASP A 131 -22.03 2.76 5.05
C ASP A 131 -21.94 1.82 3.85
N ASP A 132 -21.71 2.36 2.64
CA ASP A 132 -21.60 1.55 1.42
C ASP A 132 -20.34 0.67 1.40
N LEU A 133 -19.27 1.10 2.08
CA LEU A 133 -18.01 0.36 2.17
C LEU A 133 -17.98 -0.69 3.29
N ARG A 134 -18.90 -0.61 4.26
CA ARG A 134 -18.93 -1.52 5.43
C ARG A 134 -19.62 -2.84 5.13
N SER A 135 -19.09 -3.94 5.69
CA SER A 135 -19.76 -5.24 5.68
C SER A 135 -20.90 -5.30 6.70
N PHE A 136 -20.81 -4.47 7.76
CA PHE A 136 -21.62 -4.55 8.98
C PHE A 136 -21.53 -5.93 9.67
N GLU A 137 -20.42 -6.63 9.46
CA GLU A 137 -20.08 -7.88 10.11
C GLU A 137 -18.64 -7.84 10.63
N GLY A 138 -18.48 -8.00 11.95
CA GLY A 138 -17.19 -8.06 12.62
C GLY A 138 -16.42 -6.73 12.62
N GLY A 139 -17.09 -5.61 12.36
CA GLY A 139 -16.48 -4.29 12.23
C GLY A 139 -15.68 -4.11 10.93
N LYS A 140 -15.88 -4.96 9.92
CA LYS A 140 -15.07 -5.01 8.70
C LYS A 140 -15.57 -4.08 7.59
N LEU A 141 -14.65 -3.77 6.67
CA LEU A 141 -14.94 -3.27 5.34
C LEU A 141 -15.21 -4.43 4.36
N ARG A 142 -16.04 -4.16 3.36
CA ARG A 142 -16.36 -5.09 2.26
C ARG A 142 -15.11 -5.40 1.46
N MET A 143 -15.02 -6.65 1.01
CA MET A 143 -14.05 -7.17 0.04
C MET A 143 -14.84 -8.01 -0.98
N GLN A 144 -14.23 -8.40 -2.11
CA GLN A 144 -14.87 -9.37 -3.01
C GLN A 144 -15.17 -10.70 -2.31
N ASP A 145 -16.32 -11.30 -2.62
CA ASP A 145 -16.79 -12.57 -2.04
C ASP A 145 -16.05 -13.82 -2.59
N ASP A 146 -15.07 -13.66 -3.47
CA ASP A 146 -14.40 -14.78 -4.14
C ASP A 146 -13.26 -15.35 -3.30
N THR A 147 -13.48 -16.51 -2.68
CA THR A 147 -12.46 -17.29 -1.98
C THR A 147 -11.57 -18.12 -2.92
N THR A 148 -11.67 -17.94 -4.24
CA THR A 148 -10.94 -18.73 -5.25
C THR A 148 -9.87 -17.94 -6.01
N SER A 149 -9.84 -16.62 -5.89
CA SER A 149 -8.68 -15.81 -6.26
C SER A 149 -7.83 -15.59 -4.99
N ALA A 150 -6.51 -15.68 -5.13
CA ALA A 150 -5.58 -15.35 -4.04
C ALA A 150 -5.56 -13.84 -3.70
N SER A 151 -6.45 -13.05 -4.31
CA SER A 151 -6.41 -11.59 -4.32
C SER A 151 -7.63 -11.07 -3.56
N GLU A 152 -7.53 -10.94 -2.24
CA GLU A 152 -8.50 -10.20 -1.41
C GLU A 152 -8.55 -8.74 -1.91
N MET A 153 -9.39 -8.47 -2.92
CA MET A 153 -9.54 -7.18 -3.58
C MET A 153 -10.72 -6.39 -3.01
N LEU A 154 -10.70 -5.08 -3.24
CA LEU A 154 -11.81 -4.17 -2.98
C LEU A 154 -13.09 -4.66 -3.69
N PRO A 155 -14.29 -4.31 -3.21
CA PRO A 155 -15.54 -4.68 -3.89
C PRO A 155 -15.68 -3.96 -5.24
N ASP A 156 -16.34 -4.58 -6.20
CA ASP A 156 -16.68 -3.95 -7.48
C ASP A 156 -17.64 -2.76 -7.26
N ALA A 157 -17.49 -1.70 -8.05
CA ALA A 157 -18.45 -0.62 -8.08
C ALA A 157 -19.76 -1.05 -8.75
N ASP A 158 -20.89 -0.79 -8.08
CA ASP A 158 -22.22 -0.97 -8.67
C ASP A 158 -22.51 0.06 -9.79
N GLU A 159 -23.46 -0.24 -10.67
CA GLU A 159 -23.87 0.63 -11.82
C GLU A 159 -24.32 2.04 -11.41
N ASP A 160 -24.75 2.22 -10.16
CA ASP A 160 -25.20 3.50 -9.60
C ASP A 160 -24.11 4.19 -8.75
N SER A 161 -22.91 3.60 -8.64
CA SER A 161 -21.79 4.16 -7.89
C SER A 161 -21.24 5.42 -8.56
N PHE A 162 -20.61 6.28 -7.76
CA PHE A 162 -19.87 7.42 -8.30
C PHE A 162 -18.37 7.20 -8.11
N MET A 163 -17.72 6.69 -9.15
CA MET A 163 -16.28 6.43 -9.23
C MET A 163 -15.74 6.94 -10.57
N ALA A 164 -14.46 7.33 -10.61
CA ALA A 164 -13.78 7.62 -11.87
C ALA A 164 -13.39 6.29 -12.56
N GLY A 165 -13.76 6.14 -13.82
CA GLY A 165 -13.55 4.92 -14.61
C GLY A 165 -14.86 4.34 -15.17
N ASP A 166 -14.80 3.13 -15.73
CA ASP A 166 -16.00 2.40 -16.22
C ASP A 166 -16.68 1.66 -15.06
N ILE A 167 -17.94 2.00 -14.78
CA ILE A 167 -18.77 1.36 -13.75
C ILE A 167 -19.93 0.53 -14.35
N GLU A 168 -20.16 0.63 -15.67
CA GLU A 168 -21.28 -0.05 -16.36
C GLU A 168 -20.80 -1.24 -17.20
N GLY A 169 -19.49 -1.38 -17.41
CA GLY A 169 -18.86 -2.42 -18.22
C GLY A 169 -18.99 -3.84 -17.67
N ASP A 170 -18.53 -4.82 -18.47
CA ASP A 170 -18.44 -6.23 -18.05
C ASP A 170 -17.35 -6.45 -16.97
N ASP A 171 -16.53 -5.43 -16.73
CA ASP A 171 -15.38 -5.41 -15.85
C ASP A 171 -15.28 -4.02 -15.17
N PRO A 172 -16.17 -3.75 -14.19
CA PRO A 172 -16.28 -2.44 -13.56
C PRO A 172 -15.08 -2.16 -12.65
N VAL A 173 -14.76 -0.88 -12.46
CA VAL A 173 -13.75 -0.44 -11.49
C VAL A 173 -14.14 -0.81 -10.05
N TYR A 174 -13.17 -0.77 -9.14
CA TYR A 174 -13.39 -1.04 -7.72
C TYR A 174 -14.03 0.14 -6.97
N LEU A 175 -14.82 -0.15 -5.94
CA LEU A 175 -15.39 0.82 -5.02
C LEU A 175 -14.40 1.11 -3.87
N ALA A 176 -14.21 2.39 -3.55
CA ALA A 176 -13.31 2.87 -2.49
C ALA A 176 -13.87 4.13 -1.80
N GLY A 177 -13.18 4.65 -0.78
CA GLY A 177 -13.52 5.92 -0.13
C GLY A 177 -13.44 7.12 -1.06
N ASP A 178 -12.31 7.29 -1.73
CA ASP A 178 -12.09 8.34 -2.74
C ASP A 178 -12.39 7.84 -4.16
N ILE A 179 -12.99 8.71 -4.97
CA ILE A 179 -13.50 8.39 -6.32
C ILE A 179 -12.38 8.10 -7.32
N ARG A 180 -11.13 8.51 -7.04
CA ARG A 180 -9.96 8.38 -7.91
C ARG A 180 -9.12 7.14 -7.59
N ALA A 181 -9.54 6.28 -6.67
CA ALA A 181 -8.79 5.07 -6.26
C ALA A 181 -8.30 4.18 -7.42
N ASN A 182 -9.05 4.16 -8.52
CA ASN A 182 -8.75 3.34 -9.71
C ASN A 182 -7.92 4.08 -10.76
N GLU A 183 -7.42 5.29 -10.48
CA GLU A 183 -6.68 6.08 -11.47
C GLU A 183 -5.50 5.30 -12.05
N ASN A 184 -4.75 4.56 -11.22
CA ASN A 184 -3.69 3.68 -11.67
C ASN A 184 -3.49 2.49 -10.71
N PRO A 185 -2.91 1.37 -11.18
CA PRO A 185 -2.61 0.18 -10.36
C PRO A 185 -1.75 0.41 -9.11
N ASN A 186 -0.81 1.36 -9.13
CA ASN A 186 0.00 1.66 -7.94
C ASN A 186 -0.87 2.19 -6.80
N LEU A 187 -1.75 3.15 -7.12
CA LEU A 187 -2.70 3.74 -6.16
C LEU A 187 -3.72 2.71 -5.67
N LEU A 188 -4.29 1.92 -6.57
CA LEU A 188 -5.25 0.86 -6.23
C LEU A 188 -4.64 -0.19 -5.28
N SER A 189 -3.34 -0.45 -5.42
CA SER A 189 -2.61 -1.36 -4.52
C SER A 189 -2.56 -0.84 -3.08
N LEU A 190 -2.31 0.46 -2.87
CA LEU A 190 -2.36 1.08 -1.53
C LEU A 190 -3.78 1.11 -0.97
N GLN A 191 -4.77 1.45 -1.79
CA GLN A 191 -6.19 1.43 -1.40
C GLN A 191 -6.59 0.04 -0.87
N THR A 192 -6.26 -1.00 -1.62
CA THR A 192 -6.55 -2.39 -1.23
C THR A 192 -5.82 -2.78 0.06
N MET A 193 -4.53 -2.44 0.17
CA MET A 193 -3.70 -2.77 1.34
C MET A 193 -4.25 -2.14 2.63
N PHE A 194 -4.67 -0.86 2.62
CA PHE A 194 -5.22 -0.23 3.82
C PHE A 194 -6.61 -0.73 4.21
N VAL A 195 -7.41 -1.23 3.25
CA VAL A 195 -8.66 -1.94 3.57
C VAL A 195 -8.37 -3.31 4.20
N ARG A 196 -7.36 -4.04 3.72
CA ARG A 196 -6.89 -5.26 4.38
C ARG A 196 -6.41 -4.97 5.81
N ASP A 197 -5.72 -3.83 6.01
CA ASP A 197 -5.23 -3.45 7.32
C ASP A 197 -6.34 -3.15 8.33
N HIS A 198 -7.37 -2.43 7.89
CA HIS A 198 -8.57 -2.24 8.69
C HIS A 198 -9.18 -3.59 9.10
N ASN A 199 -9.33 -4.51 8.16
CA ASN A 199 -9.91 -5.83 8.41
C ASN A 199 -9.04 -6.69 9.34
N TYR A 200 -7.71 -6.60 9.24
CA TYR A 200 -6.77 -7.21 10.18
C TYR A 200 -7.03 -6.72 11.61
N TRP A 201 -7.13 -5.40 11.81
CA TRP A 201 -7.36 -4.83 13.12
C TRP A 201 -8.74 -5.17 13.67
N ALA A 202 -9.78 -5.14 12.83
CA ALA A 202 -11.14 -5.50 13.22
C ALA A 202 -11.20 -6.96 13.73
N GLU A 203 -10.55 -7.90 13.04
CA GLU A 203 -10.46 -9.31 13.48
C GLU A 203 -9.72 -9.44 14.81
N LYS A 204 -8.59 -8.77 14.94
CA LYS A 204 -7.77 -8.83 16.16
C LYS A 204 -8.46 -8.21 17.36
N LEU A 205 -9.16 -7.09 17.15
CA LEU A 205 -9.98 -6.44 18.17
C LEU A 205 -11.16 -7.31 18.59
N ALA A 206 -11.81 -8.03 17.67
CA ALA A 206 -12.89 -8.95 17.99
C ALA A 206 -12.42 -10.13 18.87
N GLN A 207 -11.17 -10.56 18.71
CA GLN A 207 -10.57 -11.61 19.54
C GLN A 207 -10.25 -11.11 20.97
N GLU A 208 -9.69 -9.90 21.10
CA GLU A 208 -9.33 -9.31 22.40
C GLU A 208 -10.54 -8.75 23.15
N HIS A 209 -11.54 -8.23 22.42
CA HIS A 209 -12.76 -7.61 22.94
C HIS A 209 -14.03 -8.29 22.44
N PRO A 210 -14.29 -9.54 22.84
CA PRO A 210 -15.45 -10.32 22.35
C PRO A 210 -16.82 -9.77 22.81
N ASP A 211 -16.85 -8.72 23.63
CA ASP A 211 -18.06 -8.02 24.07
C ASP A 211 -18.37 -6.74 23.28
N TRP A 212 -17.50 -6.34 22.35
CA TRP A 212 -17.74 -5.21 21.46
C TRP A 212 -18.70 -5.59 20.32
N ASP A 213 -19.55 -4.64 19.94
CA ASP A 213 -20.39 -4.80 18.76
C ASP A 213 -19.67 -4.35 17.47
N ASP A 214 -20.32 -4.54 16.32
CA ASP A 214 -19.76 -4.20 15.00
C ASP A 214 -19.29 -2.75 14.90
N GLU A 215 -20.09 -1.81 15.45
CA GLU A 215 -19.78 -0.38 15.39
C GLU A 215 -18.53 -0.07 16.20
N GLN A 216 -18.44 -0.61 17.42
CA GLN A 216 -17.27 -0.43 18.27
C GLN A 216 -15.99 -1.02 17.64
N LEU A 217 -16.10 -2.16 16.96
CA LEU A 217 -14.98 -2.77 16.25
C LEU A 217 -14.55 -1.94 15.04
N TYR A 218 -15.50 -1.47 14.24
CA TYR A 218 -15.26 -0.62 13.08
C TYR A 218 -14.58 0.70 13.46
N ASP A 219 -15.13 1.43 14.44
CA ASP A 219 -14.59 2.71 14.89
C ASP A 219 -13.18 2.55 15.47
N ALA A 220 -12.96 1.47 16.23
CA ALA A 220 -11.66 1.17 16.80
C ALA A 220 -10.61 0.82 15.72
N ALA A 221 -10.95 -0.06 14.77
CA ALA A 221 -10.05 -0.40 13.66
C ALA A 221 -9.76 0.83 12.78
N ARG A 222 -10.77 1.66 12.50
CA ARG A 222 -10.60 2.94 11.81
C ARG A 222 -9.63 3.87 12.54
N SER A 223 -9.78 4.03 13.85
CA SER A 223 -8.90 4.90 14.64
C SER A 223 -7.43 4.44 14.64
N ILE A 224 -7.19 3.13 14.53
CA ILE A 224 -5.84 2.58 14.41
C ILE A 224 -5.24 2.96 13.05
N VAL A 225 -5.96 2.72 11.95
CA VAL A 225 -5.48 3.05 10.59
C VAL A 225 -5.26 4.56 10.43
N GLU A 226 -6.14 5.39 10.99
CA GLU A 226 -5.96 6.84 11.05
C GLU A 226 -4.64 7.21 11.75
N TYR A 227 -4.38 6.66 12.94
CA TYR A 227 -3.13 6.87 13.66
C TYR A 227 -1.91 6.41 12.83
N GLU A 228 -2.00 5.27 12.14
CA GLU A 228 -0.94 4.76 11.28
C GLU A 228 -0.66 5.70 10.11
N LEU A 229 -1.69 6.20 9.40
CA LEU A 229 -1.54 7.18 8.31
C LEU A 229 -0.87 8.47 8.79
N GLN A 230 -1.29 9.00 9.95
CA GLN A 230 -0.66 10.16 10.58
C GLN A 230 0.80 9.87 10.93
N LYS A 231 1.09 8.72 11.53
CA LYS A 231 2.45 8.32 11.90
C LYS A 231 3.35 8.19 10.68
N ILE A 232 2.92 7.48 9.64
CA ILE A 232 3.68 7.30 8.38
C ILE A 232 3.94 8.68 7.77
N THR A 233 2.92 9.53 7.66
CA THR A 233 3.03 10.85 7.03
C THR A 233 4.06 11.74 7.72
N TYR A 234 3.98 11.89 9.04
CA TYR A 234 4.83 12.84 9.78
C TYR A 234 6.21 12.29 10.17
N ASN A 235 6.33 10.98 10.39
CA ASN A 235 7.58 10.39 10.90
C ASN A 235 8.40 9.70 9.81
N GLU A 236 7.78 9.24 8.73
CA GLU A 236 8.45 8.45 7.68
C GLU A 236 8.47 9.19 6.33
N TRP A 237 7.37 9.79 5.88
CA TRP A 237 7.26 10.39 4.54
C TRP A 237 7.73 11.86 4.47
N LEU A 238 7.18 12.76 5.29
CA LEU A 238 7.50 14.19 5.27
C LEU A 238 8.99 14.52 5.47
N PRO A 239 9.75 13.81 6.34
CA PRO A 239 11.18 14.08 6.52
C PRO A 239 12.00 13.92 5.24
N HIS A 240 11.61 13.02 4.33
CA HIS A 240 12.25 12.88 3.03
C HIS A 240 12.00 14.08 2.11
N LEU A 241 10.84 14.72 2.24
CA LEU A 241 10.42 15.83 1.38
C LEU A 241 10.93 17.19 1.85
N VAL A 242 10.65 17.54 3.11
CA VAL A 242 10.86 18.89 3.68
C VAL A 242 11.83 18.90 4.87
N GLY A 243 12.46 17.76 5.19
CA GLY A 243 13.34 17.63 6.35
C GLY A 243 12.61 17.98 7.65
N ASP A 244 13.26 18.78 8.51
CA ASP A 244 12.71 19.17 9.82
C ASP A 244 11.74 20.36 9.78
N ALA A 245 11.28 20.80 8.59
CA ALA A 245 10.56 22.07 8.43
C ALA A 245 9.21 22.15 9.16
N VAL A 246 8.50 21.02 9.33
CA VAL A 246 7.22 20.92 10.05
C VAL A 246 7.41 21.09 11.58
N GLY A 247 8.62 20.80 12.08
CA GLY A 247 8.95 20.93 13.49
C GLY A 247 8.22 19.95 14.43
N GLU A 248 8.46 20.12 15.73
CA GLU A 248 7.85 19.30 16.79
C GLU A 248 6.34 19.59 16.94
N ASP A 249 5.59 18.57 17.34
CA ASP A 249 4.17 18.71 17.65
C ASP A 249 3.93 19.61 18.87
N THR A 250 3.10 20.64 18.69
CA THR A 250 2.72 21.60 19.73
C THR A 250 1.41 21.24 20.44
N GLY A 251 0.73 20.19 20.00
CA GLY A 251 -0.59 19.77 20.43
C GLY A 251 -1.72 20.61 19.82
N TYR A 252 -2.95 20.16 20.07
CA TYR A 252 -4.17 20.77 19.54
C TYR A 252 -4.33 22.26 19.93
N ASP A 253 -4.61 23.10 18.92
CA ASP A 253 -4.90 24.52 19.04
C ASP A 253 -6.26 24.84 18.42
N THR A 254 -7.21 25.29 19.25
CA THR A 254 -8.57 25.66 18.83
C THR A 254 -8.63 26.92 17.96
N ASP A 255 -7.57 27.73 17.94
CA ASP A 255 -7.48 28.95 17.13
C ASP A 255 -6.90 28.68 15.73
N GLU A 256 -6.37 27.47 15.47
CA GLU A 256 -5.84 27.04 14.16
C GLU A 256 -6.94 26.41 13.28
N THR A 257 -6.73 26.46 11.96
CA THR A 257 -7.61 25.82 10.97
C THR A 257 -6.81 24.83 10.13
N GLY A 258 -7.36 23.62 10.00
CA GLY A 258 -6.76 22.57 9.18
C GLY A 258 -7.15 22.64 7.70
N GLU A 259 -8.05 23.56 7.32
CA GLU A 259 -8.51 23.73 5.94
C GLU A 259 -7.32 23.85 4.97
N VAL A 260 -7.43 23.19 3.82
CA VAL A 260 -6.33 23.15 2.87
C VAL A 260 -6.22 24.48 2.15
N SER A 261 -4.99 25.04 2.12
CA SER A 261 -4.75 26.27 1.38
C SER A 261 -4.73 26.06 -0.13
N VAL A 262 -5.19 27.05 -0.89
CA VAL A 262 -5.18 27.02 -2.36
C VAL A 262 -3.75 26.88 -2.90
N GLU A 263 -2.76 27.55 -2.29
CA GLU A 263 -1.35 27.43 -2.67
C GLU A 263 -0.82 26.00 -2.49
N PHE A 264 -1.26 25.30 -1.46
CA PHE A 264 -0.92 23.89 -1.23
C PHE A 264 -1.58 22.96 -2.27
N SER A 265 -2.92 22.96 -2.35
CA SER A 265 -3.70 22.04 -3.19
C SER A 265 -3.50 22.24 -4.70
N THR A 266 -3.24 23.49 -5.10
CA THR A 266 -3.22 23.87 -6.52
C THR A 266 -1.81 23.94 -7.09
N ALA A 267 -0.80 24.16 -6.25
CA ALA A 267 0.59 24.26 -6.69
C ALA A 267 1.51 23.33 -5.89
N ALA A 268 1.77 23.63 -4.62
CA ALA A 268 2.90 23.02 -3.91
C ALA A 268 2.81 21.50 -3.83
N PHE A 269 1.64 20.93 -3.48
CA PHE A 269 1.48 19.48 -3.32
C PHE A 269 1.37 18.71 -4.65
N ARG A 270 1.33 19.41 -5.78
CA ARG A 270 1.41 18.83 -7.13
C ARG A 270 2.84 18.58 -7.59
N PHE A 271 3.83 18.68 -6.69
CA PHE A 271 5.21 18.30 -6.98
C PHE A 271 5.32 16.84 -7.40
N GLY A 272 4.45 15.96 -6.89
CA GLY A 272 4.48 14.53 -7.16
C GLY A 272 4.40 14.18 -8.65
N HIS A 273 3.81 15.05 -9.47
CA HIS A 273 3.71 14.83 -10.92
C HIS A 273 5.06 14.72 -11.64
N THR A 274 6.14 15.34 -11.13
CA THR A 274 7.47 15.25 -11.75
C THR A 274 8.20 13.98 -11.32
N LEU A 275 7.79 13.36 -10.21
CA LEU A 275 8.38 12.13 -9.67
C LEU A 275 7.84 10.86 -10.35
N VAL A 276 6.83 10.97 -11.22
CA VAL A 276 6.15 9.82 -11.83
C VAL A 276 6.98 9.22 -12.96
N SER A 277 7.17 7.90 -12.92
CA SER A 277 7.85 7.13 -13.97
C SER A 277 6.93 6.80 -15.16
N SER A 278 7.52 6.56 -16.33
CA SER A 278 6.79 6.23 -17.57
C SER A 278 6.21 4.81 -17.61
N SER A 279 6.50 3.98 -16.60
CA SER A 279 5.97 2.62 -16.46
C SER A 279 5.58 2.27 -15.02
N ILE A 280 4.64 1.34 -14.92
CA ILE A 280 4.34 0.57 -13.71
C ILE A 280 5.06 -0.75 -13.83
N ASP A 281 6.13 -0.91 -13.06
CA ASP A 281 6.93 -2.12 -13.04
C ASP A 281 6.30 -3.15 -12.10
N ARG A 282 6.29 -4.41 -12.52
CA ARG A 282 5.87 -5.53 -11.70
C ARG A 282 7.04 -6.48 -11.54
N ILE A 283 7.23 -6.90 -10.31
CA ILE A 283 8.20 -7.93 -9.97
C ILE A 283 7.38 -9.19 -9.65
N ALA A 284 7.94 -10.38 -9.75
CA ALA A 284 7.35 -11.62 -9.23
C ALA A 284 7.85 -11.90 -7.80
N ASP A 285 7.22 -12.82 -7.08
CA ASP A 285 7.64 -13.19 -5.71
C ASP A 285 9.10 -13.69 -5.66
N ASP A 286 9.56 -14.38 -6.72
CA ASP A 286 10.95 -14.81 -6.86
C ASP A 286 11.93 -13.69 -7.24
N GLY A 287 11.51 -12.43 -7.20
CA GLY A 287 12.33 -11.26 -7.54
C GLY A 287 12.64 -11.12 -9.03
N THR A 288 12.04 -11.94 -9.90
CA THR A 288 12.18 -11.79 -11.36
C THR A 288 11.27 -10.69 -11.90
N ASP A 289 11.64 -10.13 -13.04
CA ASP A 289 10.82 -9.17 -13.78
C ASP A 289 9.53 -9.85 -14.27
N ASP A 290 8.37 -9.38 -13.80
CA ASP A 290 7.03 -9.80 -14.24
C ASP A 290 6.45 -8.87 -15.31
N GLY A 291 7.33 -8.07 -15.92
CA GLY A 291 7.01 -7.11 -16.96
C GLY A 291 6.50 -5.79 -16.39
N SER A 292 6.26 -4.86 -17.31
CA SER A 292 5.78 -3.52 -16.98
C SER A 292 4.65 -3.09 -17.90
N MET A 293 3.83 -2.18 -17.40
CA MET A 293 2.78 -1.50 -18.15
C MET A 293 3.19 -0.04 -18.38
N ALA A 294 3.03 0.47 -19.59
CA ALA A 294 3.25 1.90 -19.85
C ALA A 294 2.23 2.72 -19.04
N LEU A 295 2.66 3.84 -18.46
CA LEU A 295 1.80 4.68 -17.63
C LEU A 295 0.53 5.11 -18.40
N MET A 296 0.67 5.49 -19.67
CA MET A 296 -0.46 5.89 -20.52
C MET A 296 -1.51 4.78 -20.70
N ASP A 297 -1.12 3.51 -20.66
CA ASP A 297 -2.01 2.36 -20.78
C ASP A 297 -2.59 1.89 -19.42
N SER A 298 -2.11 2.45 -18.32
CA SER A 298 -2.46 2.04 -16.96
C SER A 298 -3.68 2.76 -16.38
N TYR A 299 -4.07 3.90 -16.96
CA TYR A 299 -5.16 4.71 -16.42
C TYR A 299 -6.49 3.96 -16.44
N PHE A 300 -7.10 3.79 -15.27
CA PHE A 300 -8.35 3.03 -15.07
C PHE A 300 -8.29 1.60 -15.61
N ASN A 301 -7.09 1.01 -15.64
CA ASN A 301 -6.85 -0.35 -16.09
C ASN A 301 -6.33 -1.20 -14.93
N HIS A 302 -7.18 -2.05 -14.37
CA HIS A 302 -6.85 -2.89 -13.22
C HIS A 302 -6.26 -4.27 -13.57
N SER A 303 -6.14 -4.61 -14.87
CA SER A 303 -5.59 -5.91 -15.31
C SER A 303 -4.27 -6.29 -14.61
N PRO A 304 -3.32 -5.36 -14.36
CA PRO A 304 -2.08 -5.66 -13.65
C PRO A 304 -2.28 -6.25 -12.25
N VAL A 305 -3.27 -5.75 -11.53
CA VAL A 305 -3.62 -6.19 -10.17
C VAL A 305 -4.37 -7.52 -10.22
N GLU A 306 -5.25 -7.70 -11.20
CA GLU A 306 -5.98 -8.97 -11.38
C GLU A 306 -5.06 -10.13 -11.79
N ASP A 307 -4.08 -9.84 -12.65
CA ASP A 307 -3.14 -10.84 -13.17
C ASP A 307 -2.09 -11.27 -12.13
N GLY A 308 -1.60 -10.32 -11.32
CA GLY A 308 -0.41 -10.50 -10.47
C GLY A 308 -0.57 -10.15 -8.99
N GLY A 309 -1.77 -9.74 -8.56
CA GLY A 309 -2.01 -9.23 -7.21
C GLY A 309 -1.45 -7.82 -7.00
N ILE A 310 -1.74 -7.25 -5.84
CA ILE A 310 -1.18 -5.96 -5.43
C ILE A 310 0.31 -6.10 -5.07
N GLU A 311 0.74 -7.30 -4.72
CA GLU A 311 2.08 -7.67 -4.25
C GLU A 311 3.13 -7.49 -5.34
N ALA A 312 2.81 -7.87 -6.59
CA ALA A 312 3.69 -7.69 -7.74
C ALA A 312 3.99 -6.22 -8.01
N ILE A 313 2.96 -5.39 -7.88
CA ILE A 313 3.02 -3.94 -8.05
C ILE A 313 3.76 -3.31 -6.87
N MET A 314 3.44 -3.70 -5.64
CA MET A 314 4.10 -3.22 -4.42
C MET A 314 5.61 -3.49 -4.43
N ARG A 315 6.04 -4.70 -4.83
CA ARG A 315 7.48 -5.01 -5.02
C ARG A 315 8.12 -4.12 -6.07
N GLY A 316 7.43 -3.83 -7.17
CA GLY A 316 7.87 -2.87 -8.18
C GLY A 316 8.06 -1.47 -7.60
N GLN A 317 7.06 -0.97 -6.87
CA GLN A 317 7.10 0.35 -6.23
C GLN A 317 8.23 0.51 -5.21
N LEU A 318 8.52 -0.56 -4.47
CA LEU A 318 9.60 -0.61 -3.47
C LEU A 318 11.00 -0.71 -4.11
N SER A 319 11.10 -1.18 -5.35
CA SER A 319 12.36 -1.43 -6.04
C SER A 319 12.77 -0.32 -7.00
N ALA A 320 11.79 0.28 -7.68
CA ALA A 320 12.03 1.32 -8.67
C ALA A 320 12.31 2.66 -7.98
N THR A 321 13.27 3.40 -8.52
CA THR A 321 13.50 4.81 -8.15
C THR A 321 12.50 5.68 -8.89
N ALA A 322 11.90 6.64 -8.18
CA ALA A 322 11.08 7.69 -8.77
C ALA A 322 11.90 8.58 -9.74
N GLN A 323 11.22 9.35 -10.58
CA GLN A 323 11.86 10.44 -11.33
C GLN A 323 12.25 11.58 -10.38
N GLU A 324 13.02 12.56 -10.86
CA GLU A 324 13.52 13.66 -10.04
C GLU A 324 12.43 14.70 -9.69
N LEU A 325 12.57 15.35 -8.52
CA LEU A 325 11.78 16.53 -8.19
C LEU A 325 12.43 17.74 -8.86
N ASP A 326 11.98 18.06 -10.06
CA ASP A 326 12.53 19.15 -10.86
C ASP A 326 11.46 19.82 -11.74
N THR A 327 11.86 20.46 -12.83
CA THR A 327 10.93 21.09 -13.78
C THR A 327 10.63 20.21 -14.99
N GLU A 328 10.96 18.92 -14.96
CA GLU A 328 10.78 17.97 -16.06
C GLU A 328 9.65 16.99 -15.73
N ILE A 329 9.05 16.39 -16.75
CA ILE A 329 7.97 15.42 -16.56
C ILE A 329 8.00 14.42 -17.71
N VAL A 330 7.68 13.16 -17.42
CA VAL A 330 7.65 12.11 -18.44
C VAL A 330 6.62 12.41 -19.53
N ASP A 331 6.94 12.00 -20.76
CA ASP A 331 6.09 12.17 -21.95
C ASP A 331 4.68 11.62 -21.73
N ASP A 332 4.52 10.49 -21.04
CA ASP A 332 3.21 9.88 -20.72
C ASP A 332 2.25 10.82 -19.95
N LEU A 333 2.77 11.84 -19.26
CA LEU A 333 1.99 12.90 -18.60
C LEU A 333 1.95 14.23 -19.37
N ASN A 334 2.78 14.38 -20.40
CA ASN A 334 2.99 15.65 -21.11
C ASN A 334 3.14 15.47 -22.63
N PHE A 335 2.22 14.70 -23.23
CA PHE A 335 2.27 14.36 -24.65
C PHE A 335 1.34 15.22 -25.53
N PHE A 336 1.86 15.79 -26.64
CA PHE A 336 1.04 16.41 -27.71
C PHE A 336 1.06 15.60 -29.02
N LEU A 337 0.12 14.64 -29.20
CA LEU A 337 0.13 13.69 -30.33
C LEU A 337 -0.82 14.18 -31.44
N GLU A 338 -0.30 14.41 -32.64
CA GLU A 338 -1.12 14.44 -33.84
C GLU A 338 -1.28 13.00 -34.38
N THR A 339 -2.44 12.38 -34.16
CA THR A 339 -2.75 11.08 -34.77
C THR A 339 -3.41 11.25 -36.13
N PRO A 340 -3.41 10.22 -36.99
CA PRO A 340 -4.17 10.23 -38.24
C PRO A 340 -5.70 10.44 -38.09
N ALA A 341 -6.25 10.31 -36.88
CA ALA A 341 -7.65 10.55 -36.54
C ALA A 341 -7.93 11.98 -36.01
N GLY A 342 -6.89 12.78 -35.71
CA GLY A 342 -6.96 14.10 -35.09
C GLY A 342 -5.84 14.32 -34.06
N VAL A 343 -5.78 15.50 -33.44
CA VAL A 343 -4.91 15.73 -32.28
C VAL A 343 -5.48 14.93 -31.09
N SER A 344 -4.68 14.03 -30.53
CA SER A 344 -4.91 13.40 -29.22
C SER A 344 -3.69 13.74 -28.36
N GLY A 345 -3.81 14.75 -27.52
CA GLY A 345 -2.71 15.22 -26.69
C GLY A 345 -3.27 15.72 -25.38
N PHE A 346 -2.50 15.57 -24.32
CA PHE A 346 -2.82 16.04 -22.99
C PHE A 346 -1.52 16.48 -22.34
N SER A 347 -1.60 17.52 -21.54
CA SER A 347 -0.45 17.99 -20.79
C SER A 347 -0.87 18.32 -19.38
N LEU A 348 -0.45 17.45 -18.45
CA LEU A 348 -0.71 17.62 -17.03
C LEU A 348 -0.06 18.90 -16.50
N ALA A 349 1.16 19.20 -16.96
CA ALA A 349 1.86 20.43 -16.61
C ALA A 349 1.07 21.69 -17.06
N ALA A 350 0.58 21.74 -18.30
CA ALA A 350 -0.28 22.84 -18.75
C ALA A 350 -1.59 22.93 -17.97
N ILE A 351 -2.18 21.80 -17.56
CA ILE A 351 -3.39 21.78 -16.72
C ILE A 351 -3.12 22.28 -15.31
N ASN A 352 -1.97 21.94 -14.70
CA ASN A 352 -1.58 22.45 -13.39
C ASN A 352 -1.47 23.98 -13.42
N MET A 353 -0.79 24.52 -14.43
CA MET A 353 -0.69 25.98 -14.60
C MET A 353 -2.06 26.62 -14.86
N ALA A 354 -2.90 25.99 -15.69
CA ALA A 354 -4.23 26.51 -15.99
C ALA A 354 -5.14 26.50 -14.76
N ARG A 355 -5.04 25.46 -13.93
CA ARG A 355 -5.74 25.38 -12.64
C ARG A 355 -5.24 26.44 -11.67
N GLY A 356 -3.95 26.76 -11.71
CA GLY A 356 -3.39 27.90 -10.97
C GLY A 356 -4.05 29.23 -11.35
N LEU A 357 -4.23 29.49 -12.65
CA LEU A 357 -4.97 30.68 -13.12
C LEU A 357 -6.45 30.64 -12.73
N ASP A 358 -7.08 29.46 -12.81
CA ASP A 358 -8.48 29.26 -12.45
C ASP A 358 -8.75 29.56 -10.98
N HIS A 359 -7.85 29.10 -10.10
CA HIS A 359 -7.90 29.32 -8.66
C HIS A 359 -7.28 30.65 -8.24
N GLY A 360 -6.84 31.48 -9.19
CA GLY A 360 -6.33 32.82 -8.93
C GLY A 360 -5.05 32.83 -8.10
N LEU A 361 -4.14 31.86 -8.32
CA LEU A 361 -2.79 31.92 -7.77
C LEU A 361 -2.04 33.13 -8.34
N ASP A 362 -1.26 33.80 -7.49
CA ASP A 362 -0.36 34.85 -7.96
C ASP A 362 0.94 34.24 -8.55
N SER A 363 1.77 35.06 -9.19
CA SER A 363 3.04 34.61 -9.74
C SER A 363 4.02 34.25 -8.62
N TYR A 364 4.91 33.32 -8.94
CA TYR A 364 5.94 32.82 -8.04
C TYR A 364 6.66 33.95 -7.28
N ILE A 365 7.11 35.01 -7.98
CA ILE A 365 7.84 36.13 -7.36
C ILE A 365 7.02 36.86 -6.29
N ASN A 366 5.71 37.06 -6.54
CA ASN A 366 4.85 37.76 -5.59
C ASN A 366 4.52 36.87 -4.40
N VAL A 367 4.28 35.58 -4.61
CA VAL A 367 4.01 34.62 -3.53
C VAL A 367 5.25 34.47 -2.65
N ARG A 368 6.45 34.33 -3.24
CA ARG A 368 7.72 34.31 -2.48
C ARG A 368 7.94 35.59 -1.69
N ALA A 369 7.65 36.75 -2.28
CA ALA A 369 7.76 38.02 -1.58
C ALA A 369 6.76 38.17 -0.42
N GLN A 370 5.55 37.60 -0.53
CA GLN A 370 4.52 37.65 0.52
C GLN A 370 4.80 36.68 1.66
N LEU A 371 5.17 35.43 1.35
CA LEU A 371 5.32 34.35 2.33
C LEU A 371 6.73 34.31 2.95
N ILE A 372 7.78 34.40 2.12
CA ILE A 372 9.17 34.34 2.59
C ILE A 372 9.71 35.73 2.90
N GLY A 373 9.38 36.72 2.06
CA GLY A 373 9.82 38.11 2.24
C GLY A 373 11.33 38.33 2.01
N ASP A 374 11.99 37.39 1.34
CA ASP A 374 13.42 37.46 1.00
C ASP A 374 13.69 38.18 -0.35
N ILE A 375 12.65 38.39 -1.15
CA ILE A 375 12.70 39.10 -2.42
C ILE A 375 11.92 40.42 -2.34
N ALA A 376 12.44 41.46 -3.00
CA ALA A 376 11.76 42.73 -3.18
C ALA A 376 11.42 42.94 -4.68
N PRO A 377 10.17 42.64 -5.10
CA PRO A 377 9.74 42.68 -6.51
C PRO A 377 10.13 43.97 -7.26
N ASP A 378 9.94 45.13 -6.62
CA ASP A 378 10.26 46.45 -7.18
C ASP A 378 11.74 46.68 -7.54
N THR A 379 12.63 45.79 -7.10
CA THR A 379 14.09 45.92 -7.25
C THR A 379 14.71 44.92 -8.22
N LEU A 380 13.94 43.94 -8.68
CA LEU A 380 14.43 42.88 -9.56
C LEU A 380 14.67 43.37 -10.99
N ASP A 381 15.66 42.78 -11.65
CA ASP A 381 15.75 42.83 -13.10
C ASP A 381 14.73 41.82 -13.66
N PRO A 382 13.73 42.25 -14.45
CA PRO A 382 12.70 41.36 -14.98
C PRO A 382 13.26 40.18 -15.79
N LEU A 383 14.47 40.30 -16.35
CA LEU A 383 15.08 39.27 -17.20
C LEU A 383 16.10 38.38 -16.48
N ASP A 384 16.26 38.55 -15.16
CA ASP A 384 17.26 37.81 -14.38
C ASP A 384 16.63 36.56 -13.72
N PHE A 385 16.56 35.47 -14.47
CA PHE A 385 16.02 34.18 -13.99
C PHE A 385 16.91 33.50 -12.94
N SER A 386 18.14 33.98 -12.71
CA SER A 386 19.00 33.46 -11.63
C SER A 386 18.48 33.77 -10.23
N ILE A 387 17.44 34.60 -10.11
CA ILE A 387 16.70 34.82 -8.87
C ILE A 387 15.89 33.60 -8.42
N ILE A 388 15.54 32.71 -9.36
CA ILE A 388 14.71 31.53 -9.11
C ILE A 388 15.60 30.31 -8.80
N THR A 389 16.59 30.08 -9.65
CA THR A 389 17.38 28.84 -9.64
C THR A 389 18.85 29.09 -9.99
N SER A 390 19.76 28.31 -9.43
CA SER A 390 21.17 28.34 -9.79
C SER A 390 21.49 27.54 -11.06
N ASP A 391 20.56 26.71 -11.53
CA ASP A 391 20.70 25.90 -12.73
C ASP A 391 20.64 26.76 -14.02
N GLU A 392 21.75 26.82 -14.75
CA GLU A 392 21.84 27.63 -15.98
C GLU A 392 20.96 27.10 -17.13
N ASP A 393 20.70 25.79 -17.19
CA ASP A 393 19.86 25.19 -18.23
C ASP A 393 18.38 25.45 -17.95
N VAL A 394 17.93 25.32 -16.70
CA VAL A 394 16.57 25.73 -16.28
C VAL A 394 16.35 27.22 -16.52
N GLN A 395 17.32 28.08 -16.18
CA GLN A 395 17.26 29.52 -16.49
C GLN A 395 17.04 29.79 -17.99
N VAL A 396 17.73 29.05 -18.86
CA VAL A 396 17.58 29.18 -20.32
C VAL A 396 16.19 28.76 -20.78
N ARG A 397 15.64 27.65 -20.25
CA ARG A 397 14.29 27.19 -20.57
C ARG A 397 13.22 28.19 -20.10
N LEU A 398 13.34 28.68 -18.87
CA LEU A 398 12.44 29.70 -18.31
C LEU A 398 12.49 30.99 -19.14
N ALA A 399 13.68 31.47 -19.51
CA ALA A 399 13.84 32.67 -20.34
C ALA A 399 13.33 32.49 -21.79
N ALA A 400 13.19 31.24 -22.25
CA ALA A 400 12.59 30.93 -23.55
C ALA A 400 11.05 30.82 -23.50
N ALA A 401 10.50 30.45 -22.35
CA ALA A 401 9.06 30.29 -22.14
C ALA A 401 8.37 31.56 -21.61
N TYR A 402 9.05 32.34 -20.76
CA TYR A 402 8.51 33.53 -20.11
C TYR A 402 9.18 34.82 -20.61
N THR A 403 8.43 35.91 -20.69
CA THR A 403 8.97 37.22 -21.09
C THR A 403 9.80 37.85 -19.96
N ASP A 404 9.38 37.64 -18.72
CA ASP A 404 10.07 38.08 -17.51
C ASP A 404 9.69 37.19 -16.30
N VAL A 405 10.46 37.33 -15.21
CA VAL A 405 10.29 36.54 -13.98
C VAL A 405 8.94 36.76 -13.28
N PHE A 406 8.21 37.84 -13.57
CA PHE A 406 6.92 38.13 -12.92
C PHE A 406 5.75 37.39 -13.58
N GLN A 407 5.98 36.74 -14.71
CA GLN A 407 5.02 35.86 -15.37
C GLN A 407 5.12 34.40 -14.90
N VAL A 408 6.19 34.02 -14.19
CA VAL A 408 6.40 32.62 -13.79
C VAL A 408 5.30 32.18 -12.84
N ASP A 409 4.56 31.14 -13.25
CA ASP A 409 3.49 30.53 -12.46
C ASP A 409 4.04 29.96 -11.15
N LEU A 410 3.24 29.98 -10.07
CA LEU A 410 3.67 29.49 -8.75
C LEU A 410 4.20 28.06 -8.81
N TRP A 411 3.51 27.18 -9.54
CA TRP A 411 3.92 25.78 -9.67
C TRP A 411 5.30 25.63 -10.32
N VAL A 412 5.51 26.31 -11.45
CA VAL A 412 6.78 26.27 -12.19
C VAL A 412 7.92 26.86 -11.38
N GLY A 413 7.70 28.02 -10.77
CA GLY A 413 8.72 28.71 -10.00
C GLY A 413 9.12 27.93 -8.75
N GLY A 414 8.17 27.31 -8.05
CA GLY A 414 8.44 26.49 -6.86
C GLY A 414 9.21 25.21 -7.17
N LEU A 415 8.91 24.54 -8.29
CA LEU A 415 9.67 23.38 -8.78
C LEU A 415 11.09 23.75 -9.24
N ALA A 416 11.27 24.95 -9.78
CA ALA A 416 12.57 25.40 -10.29
C ALA A 416 13.57 25.78 -9.19
N GLU A 417 13.12 26.05 -7.97
CA GLU A 417 14.00 26.51 -6.89
C GLU A 417 15.10 25.50 -6.56
N ASP A 418 16.29 26.00 -6.21
CA ASP A 418 17.33 25.14 -5.66
C ASP A 418 16.86 24.51 -4.33
N ALA A 419 16.98 23.19 -4.21
CA ALA A 419 16.60 22.48 -3.00
C ALA A 419 17.39 22.96 -1.77
N ILE A 420 16.73 23.04 -0.61
CA ILE A 420 17.42 23.27 0.66
C ILE A 420 18.16 21.99 1.06
N ASP A 421 19.38 22.12 1.59
CA ASP A 421 20.16 20.99 2.13
C ASP A 421 19.30 20.12 3.07
N GLY A 422 19.10 18.84 2.70
CA GLY A 422 18.30 17.89 3.48
C GLY A 422 16.80 17.88 3.14
N THR A 423 16.40 18.54 2.06
CA THR A 423 15.03 18.54 1.51
C THR A 423 15.09 18.21 0.01
N GLN A 424 13.94 17.96 -0.63
CA GLN A 424 13.85 17.75 -2.08
C GLN A 424 13.47 19.03 -2.85
N MET A 425 13.23 20.15 -2.17
CA MET A 425 12.63 21.33 -2.79
C MET A 425 13.14 22.63 -2.21
N GLY A 426 12.87 23.72 -2.91
CA GLY A 426 13.34 25.03 -2.48
C GLY A 426 12.54 25.66 -1.33
N PRO A 427 12.96 26.87 -0.91
CA PRO A 427 12.38 27.56 0.23
C PRO A 427 10.87 27.78 0.20
N LEU A 428 10.29 28.10 -0.97
CA LEU A 428 8.89 28.46 -1.06
C LEU A 428 7.98 27.25 -0.89
N PHE A 429 8.23 26.17 -1.63
CA PHE A 429 7.44 24.94 -1.51
C PHE A 429 7.65 24.26 -0.17
N THR A 430 8.89 24.26 0.36
CA THR A 430 9.15 23.80 1.73
C THR A 430 8.28 24.56 2.73
N HIS A 431 8.15 25.88 2.59
CA HIS A 431 7.33 26.70 3.48
C HIS A 431 5.84 26.41 3.36
N ILE A 432 5.28 26.34 2.14
CA ILE A 432 3.85 26.09 1.92
C ILE A 432 3.45 24.70 2.44
N ILE A 433 4.26 23.68 2.15
CA ILE A 433 4.00 22.31 2.61
C ILE A 433 4.15 22.22 4.12
N ALA A 434 5.22 22.77 4.70
CA ALA A 434 5.42 22.75 6.14
C ALA A 434 4.31 23.51 6.90
N ASP A 435 3.85 24.64 6.37
CA ASP A 435 2.70 25.38 6.92
C ASP A 435 1.45 24.50 6.97
N GLN A 436 1.08 23.89 5.83
CA GLN A 436 -0.13 23.07 5.75
C GLN A 436 -0.09 21.90 6.74
N PHE A 437 0.99 21.12 6.76
CA PHE A 437 1.09 19.98 7.69
C PHE A 437 1.23 20.42 9.16
N THR A 438 1.82 21.58 9.44
CA THR A 438 1.81 22.13 10.82
C THR A 438 0.38 22.43 11.27
N ARG A 439 -0.42 23.07 10.41
CA ARG A 439 -1.82 23.40 10.70
C ARG A 439 -2.72 22.18 10.77
N THR A 440 -2.60 21.23 9.84
CA THR A 440 -3.38 19.98 9.85
C THR A 440 -3.21 19.23 11.16
N ARG A 441 -1.96 19.07 11.66
CA ARG A 441 -1.71 18.47 12.97
C ARG A 441 -2.26 19.30 14.14
N ALA A 442 -2.05 20.62 14.13
CA ALA A 442 -2.47 21.48 15.23
C ALA A 442 -3.99 21.66 15.32
N ALA A 443 -4.71 21.58 14.22
CA ALA A 443 -6.16 21.79 14.16
C ALA A 443 -6.98 20.52 14.44
N ASP A 444 -6.33 19.36 14.53
CA ASP A 444 -6.99 18.07 14.78
C ASP A 444 -6.91 17.70 16.27
N GLU A 445 -8.07 17.59 16.92
CA GLU A 445 -8.17 17.29 18.36
C GLU A 445 -7.72 15.86 18.68
N THR A 446 -7.85 14.93 17.73
CA THR A 446 -7.55 13.51 17.91
C THR A 446 -6.20 13.09 17.33
N PHE A 447 -5.43 14.04 16.79
CA PHE A 447 -4.15 13.75 16.14
C PHE A 447 -3.20 12.97 17.04
N GLY A 448 -2.73 11.81 16.54
CA GLY A 448 -1.77 10.96 17.24
C GLY A 448 -2.31 10.34 18.54
N GLU A 449 -3.61 10.35 18.78
CA GLU A 449 -4.24 9.73 19.95
C GLU A 449 -4.79 8.33 19.63
N LEU A 450 -4.55 7.37 20.53
CA LEU A 450 -5.15 6.03 20.50
C LEU A 450 -6.02 5.84 21.74
N ASP A 451 -7.24 5.33 21.58
CA ASP A 451 -8.16 5.10 22.71
C ASP A 451 -7.57 4.03 23.66
N PRO A 452 -7.40 4.33 24.97
CA PRO A 452 -7.01 3.33 25.96
C PRO A 452 -7.90 2.07 26.01
N ALA A 453 -9.13 2.13 25.49
CA ALA A 453 -10.03 1.00 25.36
C ALA A 453 -9.50 -0.10 24.43
N LEU A 454 -8.62 0.22 23.47
CA LEU A 454 -7.98 -0.75 22.56
C LEU A 454 -7.16 -1.80 23.33
N GLY A 455 -6.64 -1.43 24.51
CA GLY A 455 -5.81 -2.29 25.36
C GLY A 455 -4.31 -2.12 25.12
N ASP A 456 -3.53 -2.25 26.21
CA ASP A 456 -2.10 -1.94 26.22
C ASP A 456 -1.28 -2.74 25.18
N ALA A 457 -1.69 -3.97 24.85
CA ALA A 457 -0.99 -4.81 23.90
C ALA A 457 -1.18 -4.33 22.45
N ILE A 458 -2.42 -4.03 22.04
CA ILE A 458 -2.74 -3.48 20.72
C ILE A 458 -2.08 -2.12 20.55
N ILE A 459 -2.20 -1.23 21.54
CA ILE A 459 -1.58 0.11 21.48
C ILE A 459 -0.06 -0.01 21.32
N ALA A 460 0.60 -0.89 22.07
CA ALA A 460 2.04 -1.07 21.96
C ALA A 460 2.45 -1.59 20.56
N GLU A 461 1.64 -2.47 19.96
CA GLU A 461 1.89 -3.00 18.62
C GLU A 461 1.74 -1.91 17.55
N VAL A 462 0.62 -1.17 17.54
CA VAL A 462 0.39 -0.04 16.63
C VAL A 462 1.49 1.02 16.74
N GLN A 463 1.93 1.31 17.98
CA GLN A 463 3.02 2.26 18.22
C GLN A 463 4.38 1.76 17.72
N ASP A 464 4.60 0.45 17.59
CA ASP A 464 5.83 -0.13 17.05
C ASP A 464 5.79 -0.28 15.52
N SER A 465 4.59 -0.40 14.92
CA SER A 465 4.40 -0.57 13.47
C SER A 465 5.00 0.57 12.65
N THR A 466 5.86 0.26 11.69
CA THR A 466 6.32 1.18 10.63
C THR A 466 5.55 0.92 9.34
N PHE A 467 5.70 1.78 8.32
CA PHE A 467 5.08 1.49 7.04
C PHE A 467 5.56 0.15 6.45
N ALA A 468 6.83 -0.21 6.68
CA ALA A 468 7.37 -1.52 6.31
C ALA A 468 6.57 -2.68 6.92
N THR A 469 6.34 -2.64 8.24
CA THR A 469 5.59 -3.70 8.93
C THR A 469 4.12 -3.76 8.52
N ILE A 470 3.52 -2.62 8.13
CA ILE A 470 2.15 -2.57 7.63
C ILE A 470 2.06 -3.22 6.24
N ILE A 471 3.05 -2.97 5.37
CA ILE A 471 3.13 -3.69 4.08
C ILE A 471 3.28 -5.19 4.31
N GLU A 472 4.19 -5.61 5.19
CA GLU A 472 4.42 -7.04 5.52
C GLU A 472 3.17 -7.70 6.12
N ARG A 473 2.37 -6.96 6.89
CA ARG A 473 1.14 -7.46 7.52
C ARG A 473 0.00 -7.70 6.53
N ASN A 474 -0.05 -6.93 5.44
CA ASN A 474 -1.22 -6.87 4.54
C ASN A 474 -0.93 -7.38 3.12
N THR A 475 0.31 -7.73 2.86
CA THR A 475 0.77 -8.20 1.57
C THR A 475 1.73 -9.36 1.75
N ASP A 476 1.94 -10.08 0.66
CA ASP A 476 2.85 -11.20 0.61
C ASP A 476 4.25 -10.70 0.17
N VAL A 477 4.52 -9.39 0.33
CA VAL A 477 5.81 -8.83 -0.04
C VAL A 477 6.84 -9.16 1.01
N ASP A 478 7.80 -9.97 0.61
CA ASP A 478 9.00 -10.24 1.39
C ASP A 478 10.09 -9.18 1.16
N MET A 479 11.08 -9.09 2.06
CA MET A 479 12.17 -8.12 1.94
C MET A 479 11.68 -6.66 1.83
N VAL A 480 10.74 -6.26 2.68
CA VAL A 480 10.42 -4.84 2.80
C VAL A 480 11.59 -4.14 3.46
N GLN A 481 12.13 -3.12 2.80
CA GLN A 481 13.21 -2.34 3.38
C GLN A 481 12.73 -1.51 4.57
N ASP A 482 13.58 -1.30 5.57
CA ASP A 482 13.26 -0.51 6.77
C ASP A 482 12.67 0.88 6.42
N ASP A 483 13.23 1.52 5.39
CA ASP A 483 12.76 2.81 4.85
C ASP A 483 12.18 2.60 3.46
N VAL A 484 10.87 2.38 3.40
CA VAL A 484 10.14 2.03 2.17
C VAL A 484 10.09 3.17 1.15
N PHE A 485 10.39 4.39 1.58
CA PHE A 485 10.45 5.57 0.72
C PHE A 485 11.79 5.73 0.00
N VAL A 486 12.76 4.83 0.26
CA VAL A 486 14.01 4.73 -0.50
C VAL A 486 14.02 3.41 -1.28
N ALA A 487 14.31 3.50 -2.58
CA ALA A 487 14.34 2.35 -3.47
C ALA A 487 15.46 1.37 -3.09
N GLN A 488 15.16 0.07 -3.13
CA GLN A 488 16.17 -0.98 -2.98
C GLN A 488 16.09 -2.01 -4.10
N ASP A 489 17.24 -2.34 -4.69
CA ASP A 489 17.34 -3.36 -5.74
C ASP A 489 17.00 -4.76 -5.17
N ARG A 490 15.95 -5.38 -5.74
CA ARG A 490 15.47 -6.71 -5.36
C ARG A 490 15.91 -7.82 -6.32
N SER A 491 16.81 -7.54 -7.25
CA SER A 491 17.27 -8.53 -8.20
C SER A 491 18.02 -9.69 -7.54
N LEU A 492 17.64 -10.91 -7.90
CA LEU A 492 18.39 -12.10 -7.46
C LEU A 492 19.78 -12.12 -8.09
N THR A 493 20.78 -12.42 -7.27
CA THR A 493 22.16 -12.61 -7.73
C THR A 493 22.53 -14.09 -7.76
N ASP A 494 23.18 -14.52 -8.84
CA ASP A 494 23.60 -15.91 -9.01
C ASP A 494 24.52 -16.40 -7.87
N ALA A 495 24.24 -17.60 -7.38
CA ALA A 495 25.09 -18.36 -6.47
C ALA A 495 25.37 -19.76 -7.03
N ASP A 496 26.61 -20.22 -6.86
CA ASP A 496 26.98 -21.59 -7.22
C ASP A 496 26.23 -22.61 -6.34
N PRO A 497 25.99 -23.85 -6.82
CA PRO A 497 25.47 -24.93 -5.99
C PRO A 497 26.29 -25.11 -4.70
N ILE A 498 25.60 -25.29 -3.58
CA ILE A 498 26.23 -25.35 -2.26
C ILE A 498 26.37 -26.81 -1.83
N ASP A 499 27.60 -27.21 -1.55
CA ASP A 499 27.98 -28.54 -1.07
C ASP A 499 29.05 -28.33 0.02
N THR A 500 28.64 -28.41 1.29
CA THR A 500 29.51 -28.10 2.44
C THR A 500 30.16 -29.36 3.02
N THR A 501 30.54 -29.34 4.30
CA THR A 501 31.42 -30.37 4.87
C THR A 501 30.62 -31.40 5.69
N TRP A 502 31.25 -32.06 6.66
CA TRP A 502 30.57 -32.96 7.61
C TRP A 502 30.75 -32.39 9.03
N GLN A 503 30.74 -31.06 9.12
CA GLN A 503 30.88 -30.27 10.34
C GLN A 503 29.72 -29.28 10.35
N VAL A 504 29.44 -28.71 11.52
CA VAL A 504 28.50 -27.60 11.68
C VAL A 504 28.80 -26.50 10.65
N ASP A 505 27.84 -26.28 9.76
CA ASP A 505 27.86 -25.31 8.68
C ASP A 505 26.70 -24.30 8.86
N ILE A 506 26.96 -23.03 8.53
CA ILE A 506 25.95 -21.96 8.58
C ILE A 506 25.86 -21.32 7.19
N ILE A 507 24.69 -21.37 6.59
CA ILE A 507 24.40 -20.85 5.25
C ILE A 507 23.29 -19.81 5.37
N THR A 508 23.53 -18.61 4.86
CA THR A 508 22.52 -17.56 4.73
C THR A 508 22.49 -17.09 3.29
N LEU A 509 21.32 -17.20 2.66
CA LEU A 509 21.06 -16.75 1.30
C LEU A 509 19.94 -15.71 1.33
N THR A 510 20.26 -14.53 0.80
CA THR A 510 19.34 -13.40 0.67
C THR A 510 19.45 -12.88 -0.75
N ALA A 511 18.33 -12.75 -1.47
CA ALA A 511 18.29 -12.36 -2.87
C ALA A 511 19.26 -13.18 -3.75
N LYS A 512 19.22 -14.52 -3.63
CA LYS A 512 20.07 -15.43 -4.40
C LYS A 512 19.30 -16.33 -5.35
N SER A 513 19.89 -16.63 -6.50
CA SER A 513 19.47 -17.73 -7.37
C SER A 513 20.51 -18.84 -7.33
N VAL A 514 20.15 -19.99 -6.75
CA VAL A 514 20.99 -21.19 -6.68
C VAL A 514 20.50 -22.20 -7.72
N ASN A 515 21.28 -22.38 -8.78
CA ASN A 515 20.99 -23.40 -9.80
C ASN A 515 21.47 -24.79 -9.38
N GLY A 516 20.78 -25.42 -8.46
CA GLY A 516 21.13 -26.72 -7.91
C GLY A 516 20.46 -26.98 -6.56
N SER A 517 21.08 -27.82 -5.75
CA SER A 517 20.61 -28.12 -4.39
C SER A 517 21.63 -27.63 -3.37
N VAL A 518 21.18 -27.45 -2.13
CA VAL A 518 22.02 -27.19 -0.97
C VAL A 518 22.24 -28.51 -0.23
N TYR A 519 23.48 -28.88 0.01
CA TYR A 519 23.86 -30.08 0.77
C TYR A 519 24.77 -29.70 1.95
N THR A 520 24.35 -29.99 3.18
CA THR A 520 25.19 -29.78 4.38
C THR A 520 25.78 -31.06 5.00
N HIS A 521 25.29 -32.22 4.55
CA HIS A 521 25.70 -33.58 4.94
C HIS A 521 25.52 -33.95 6.41
N GLY A 522 26.15 -33.28 7.35
CA GLY A 522 25.94 -33.57 8.77
C GLY A 522 26.83 -32.78 9.69
N GLY A 523 26.45 -32.75 10.96
CA GLY A 523 26.68 -31.58 11.82
C GLY A 523 25.32 -31.00 12.19
N ASP A 524 25.30 -30.14 13.21
CA ASP A 524 24.09 -29.40 13.58
C ASP A 524 24.07 -28.13 12.72
N ASP A 525 23.51 -28.21 11.52
CA ASP A 525 23.67 -27.20 10.48
C ASP A 525 22.53 -26.17 10.50
N ILE A 526 22.82 -24.95 10.02
CA ILE A 526 21.81 -23.88 9.91
C ILE A 526 21.76 -23.38 8.48
N VAL A 527 20.57 -23.41 7.88
CA VAL A 527 20.31 -22.85 6.54
C VAL A 527 19.17 -21.84 6.64
N THR A 528 19.45 -20.59 6.27
CA THR A 528 18.47 -19.50 6.24
C THR A 528 18.31 -18.96 4.83
N LEU A 529 17.09 -18.95 4.31
CA LEU A 529 16.71 -18.38 3.03
C LEU A 529 15.78 -17.18 3.23
N SER A 530 15.99 -16.13 2.44
CA SER A 530 15.18 -14.91 2.49
C SER A 530 15.26 -14.17 1.15
N GLY A 531 14.33 -13.24 0.94
CA GLY A 531 14.42 -12.28 -0.14
C GLY A 531 14.30 -12.84 -1.53
N GLY A 532 13.21 -13.55 -1.79
CA GLY A 532 12.95 -14.19 -3.08
C GLY A 532 13.96 -15.28 -3.43
N THR A 533 14.80 -15.73 -2.47
CA THR A 533 15.88 -16.67 -2.78
C THR A 533 15.32 -17.93 -3.42
N THR A 534 15.80 -18.23 -4.62
CA THR A 534 15.33 -19.35 -5.42
C THR A 534 16.37 -20.47 -5.45
N ILE A 535 15.95 -21.70 -5.14
CA ILE A 535 16.74 -22.92 -5.26
C ILE A 535 16.04 -23.84 -6.26
N THR A 536 16.68 -24.12 -7.40
CA THR A 536 16.06 -24.96 -8.45
C THR A 536 16.01 -26.46 -8.11
N GLY A 537 16.75 -26.87 -7.07
CA GLY A 537 16.72 -28.21 -6.49
C GLY A 537 16.14 -28.21 -5.07
N GLY A 538 16.65 -29.09 -4.19
CA GLY A 538 16.20 -29.17 -2.79
C GLY A 538 17.26 -28.75 -1.78
N VAL A 539 16.89 -28.78 -0.50
CA VAL A 539 17.78 -28.58 0.64
C VAL A 539 17.91 -29.90 1.40
N GLN A 540 19.15 -30.36 1.61
CA GLN A 540 19.46 -31.64 2.24
C GLN A 540 20.50 -31.43 3.35
N MET A 541 20.07 -31.46 4.61
CA MET A 541 20.91 -31.07 5.75
C MET A 541 21.66 -32.25 6.37
N GLY A 542 20.99 -33.38 6.57
CA GLY A 542 21.61 -34.70 6.54
C GLY A 542 21.63 -35.41 7.89
N GLY A 543 22.44 -35.02 8.86
CA GLY A 543 22.36 -35.68 10.16
C GLY A 543 23.11 -34.95 11.25
N GLY A 544 22.42 -34.74 12.36
CA GLY A 544 22.68 -33.73 13.39
C GLY A 544 21.38 -32.99 13.67
N ASP A 545 21.37 -32.13 14.67
CA ASP A 545 20.17 -31.37 15.03
C ASP A 545 20.13 -30.10 14.15
N ASP A 546 19.47 -30.20 12.99
CA ASP A 546 19.53 -29.21 11.92
C ASP A 546 18.43 -28.13 12.03
N THR A 547 18.70 -26.92 11.53
CA THR A 547 17.72 -25.83 11.46
C THR A 547 17.62 -25.25 10.05
N PHE A 548 16.44 -25.39 9.43
CA PHE A 548 16.08 -24.71 8.19
C PHE A 548 15.08 -23.59 8.48
N THR A 549 15.37 -22.38 8.03
CA THR A 549 14.47 -21.23 8.12
C THR A 549 14.32 -20.58 6.76
N MET A 550 13.10 -20.25 6.38
CA MET A 550 12.81 -19.54 5.13
C MET A 550 11.67 -18.56 5.37
N SER A 551 11.92 -17.28 5.13
CA SER A 551 10.88 -16.24 5.24
C SER A 551 10.18 -15.95 3.92
N SER A 552 10.77 -16.40 2.80
CA SER A 552 10.30 -16.13 1.44
C SER A 552 11.16 -16.78 0.36
N GLY A 553 10.70 -16.71 -0.89
CA GLY A 553 11.35 -17.27 -2.08
C GLY A 553 10.87 -18.69 -2.37
N THR A 554 11.63 -19.43 -3.18
CA THR A 554 11.18 -20.74 -3.67
C THR A 554 12.25 -21.83 -3.57
N VAL A 555 11.86 -22.99 -3.03
CA VAL A 555 12.60 -24.25 -3.19
C VAL A 555 11.79 -25.18 -4.08
N LEU A 556 12.22 -25.36 -5.34
CA LEU A 556 11.51 -26.22 -6.30
C LEU A 556 11.54 -27.71 -5.91
N GLY A 557 12.53 -28.11 -5.11
CA GLY A 557 12.71 -29.45 -4.59
C GLY A 557 12.13 -29.63 -3.18
N SER A 558 12.57 -30.69 -2.51
CA SER A 558 12.18 -31.00 -1.12
C SER A 558 13.20 -30.44 -0.13
N VAL A 559 12.73 -30.10 1.09
CA VAL A 559 13.58 -29.85 2.26
C VAL A 559 13.66 -31.14 3.08
N ARG A 560 14.88 -31.59 3.40
CA ARG A 560 15.13 -32.83 4.15
C ARG A 560 16.24 -32.68 5.18
N THR A 561 15.95 -32.93 6.45
CA THR A 561 16.91 -32.79 7.56
C THR A 561 17.45 -34.15 8.06
N SER A 562 16.64 -35.22 7.97
CA SER A 562 17.04 -36.64 8.02
C SER A 562 17.21 -37.29 9.40
N PHE A 563 18.24 -37.04 10.20
CA PHE A 563 18.38 -37.69 11.50
C PHE A 563 18.88 -36.69 12.54
N GLY A 564 18.18 -36.54 13.64
CA GLY A 564 18.47 -35.55 14.69
C GLY A 564 17.18 -34.86 15.08
N ASP A 565 17.20 -34.07 16.15
CA ASP A 565 16.03 -33.28 16.56
C ASP A 565 16.03 -31.98 15.74
N ASP A 566 15.32 -31.99 14.61
CA ASP A 566 15.43 -30.97 13.58
C ASP A 566 14.35 -29.88 13.70
N THR A 567 14.62 -28.69 13.18
CA THR A 567 13.64 -27.59 13.09
C THR A 567 13.53 -27.09 11.64
N VAL A 568 12.30 -26.99 11.15
CA VAL A 568 11.96 -26.39 9.85
C VAL A 568 10.92 -25.29 10.09
N SER A 569 11.30 -24.02 9.86
CA SER A 569 10.39 -22.86 9.95
C SER A 569 10.22 -22.22 8.58
N LEU A 570 8.99 -22.20 8.07
CA LEU A 570 8.60 -21.44 6.90
C LEU A 570 7.62 -20.35 7.35
N GLU A 571 7.90 -19.11 6.98
CA GLU A 571 7.13 -17.92 7.36
C GLU A 571 6.96 -17.04 6.12
N GLY A 572 6.17 -15.96 6.21
CA GLY A 572 5.93 -15.05 5.09
C GLY A 572 5.43 -15.77 3.83
N THR A 573 6.17 -15.65 2.72
CA THR A 573 5.86 -16.27 1.42
C THR A 573 6.70 -17.48 1.07
N ALA A 574 7.33 -18.11 2.07
CA ALA A 574 8.20 -19.24 1.82
C ALA A 574 7.48 -20.38 1.07
N ASP A 575 7.89 -20.66 -0.16
CA ASP A 575 7.28 -21.71 -0.99
C ASP A 575 8.24 -22.89 -1.21
N VAL A 576 7.85 -24.06 -0.72
CA VAL A 576 8.48 -25.35 -1.01
C VAL A 576 7.57 -26.18 -1.90
N PHE A 577 7.80 -26.16 -3.22
CA PHE A 577 7.04 -26.96 -4.20
C PHE A 577 7.14 -28.47 -3.95
N GLY A 578 8.23 -28.91 -3.31
CA GLY A 578 8.43 -30.30 -2.94
C GLY A 578 7.76 -30.67 -1.61
N SER A 579 8.40 -31.58 -0.87
CA SER A 579 7.92 -32.01 0.45
C SER A 579 8.91 -31.56 1.53
N ILE A 580 8.42 -31.38 2.74
CA ILE A 580 9.26 -31.28 3.94
C ILE A 580 9.32 -32.68 4.56
N ALA A 581 10.53 -33.18 4.82
CA ALA A 581 10.70 -34.46 5.50
C ALA A 581 11.85 -34.43 6.53
N THR A 582 11.51 -34.46 7.81
CA THR A 582 12.50 -34.43 8.90
C THR A 582 12.97 -35.84 9.29
N ASN A 583 12.08 -36.83 9.20
CA ASN A 583 12.27 -38.29 9.32
C ASN A 583 12.46 -38.87 10.72
N HIS A 584 13.54 -38.57 11.45
CA HIS A 584 13.85 -39.29 12.69
C HIS A 584 14.47 -38.36 13.74
N GLY A 585 13.74 -38.13 14.82
CA GLY A 585 14.09 -37.22 15.92
C GLY A 585 12.81 -36.67 16.54
N ASP A 586 12.92 -35.91 17.63
CA ASP A 586 11.79 -35.12 18.12
C ASP A 586 11.80 -33.78 17.34
N ASP A 587 11.11 -33.73 16.20
CA ASP A 587 11.24 -32.67 15.20
C ASP A 587 10.19 -31.55 15.37
N ILE A 588 10.51 -30.35 14.87
CA ILE A 588 9.60 -29.20 14.83
C ILE A 588 9.42 -28.73 13.39
N VAL A 589 8.17 -28.64 12.93
CA VAL A 589 7.81 -27.97 11.67
C VAL A 589 6.83 -26.84 11.97
N PHE A 590 7.21 -25.61 11.64
CA PHE A 590 6.41 -24.41 11.82
C PHE A 590 6.14 -23.77 10.44
N LEU A 591 4.86 -23.58 10.11
CA LEU A 591 4.40 -22.87 8.92
C LEU A 591 3.46 -21.74 9.37
N SER A 592 3.77 -20.48 9.05
CA SER A 592 2.92 -19.32 9.35
C SER A 592 2.71 -18.44 8.13
N ASP A 593 1.91 -17.39 8.30
CA ASP A 593 1.59 -16.40 7.29
C ASP A 593 1.02 -17.08 6.04
N MET A 594 1.77 -17.17 4.93
CA MET A 594 1.35 -17.88 3.71
C MET A 594 2.40 -18.88 3.25
N ALA A 595 3.22 -19.35 4.18
CA ALA A 595 4.13 -20.43 3.88
C ALA A 595 3.39 -21.59 3.22
N HIS A 596 3.92 -22.03 2.08
CA HIS A 596 3.28 -23.02 1.23
C HIS A 596 4.20 -24.24 1.04
N VAL A 597 3.60 -25.42 1.16
CA VAL A 597 4.24 -26.69 0.82
C VAL A 597 3.42 -27.42 -0.23
N GLY A 598 3.89 -27.41 -1.48
CA GLY A 598 3.21 -28.06 -2.62
C GLY A 598 3.18 -29.59 -2.58
N GLY A 599 3.82 -30.20 -1.58
CA GLY A 599 3.88 -31.64 -1.37
C GLY A 599 3.44 -32.04 0.03
N ASN A 600 4.06 -33.09 0.58
CA ASN A 600 3.72 -33.57 1.92
C ASN A 600 4.61 -32.92 2.97
N VAL A 601 4.10 -32.79 4.18
CA VAL A 601 4.92 -32.60 5.39
C VAL A 601 4.98 -33.94 6.12
N SER A 602 6.19 -34.43 6.43
CA SER A 602 6.38 -35.74 7.06
C SER A 602 7.48 -35.72 8.12
N THR A 603 7.12 -35.84 9.39
CA THR A 603 8.10 -35.74 10.48
C THR A 603 8.70 -37.10 10.86
N GLY A 604 7.91 -38.17 10.76
CA GLY A 604 8.43 -39.53 10.63
C GLY A 604 8.42 -40.32 11.93
N GLY A 605 9.39 -40.14 12.82
CA GLY A 605 9.33 -40.85 14.10
C GLY A 605 10.23 -40.28 15.19
N GLY A 606 9.64 -40.22 16.38
CA GLY A 606 9.98 -39.34 17.50
C GLY A 606 8.70 -38.62 17.91
N ASN A 607 8.75 -37.78 18.94
CA ASN A 607 7.59 -36.98 19.36
C ASN A 607 7.68 -35.62 18.68
N ASP A 608 6.92 -35.46 17.60
CA ASP A 608 7.06 -34.31 16.72
C ASP A 608 6.07 -33.20 17.05
N THR A 609 6.41 -31.96 16.72
CA THR A 609 5.52 -30.80 16.81
C THR A 609 5.33 -30.17 15.44
N ILE A 610 4.08 -30.03 14.99
CA ILE A 610 3.74 -29.41 13.70
C ILE A 610 2.74 -28.30 13.95
N ILE A 611 3.04 -27.07 13.55
CA ILE A 611 2.17 -25.91 13.75
C ILE A 611 1.95 -25.24 12.41
N LEU A 612 0.68 -25.12 12.03
CA LEU A 612 0.23 -24.25 10.95
C LEU A 612 -0.57 -23.11 11.57
N SER A 613 -0.24 -21.87 11.24
CA SER A 613 -1.02 -20.67 11.61
C SER A 613 -1.34 -19.80 10.40
N ASP A 614 -2.23 -18.84 10.60
CA ASP A 614 -2.62 -17.86 9.58
C ASP A 614 -3.09 -18.56 8.29
N ARG A 615 -2.60 -18.16 7.11
CA ARG A 615 -2.94 -18.69 5.80
C ARG A 615 -1.96 -19.79 5.30
N ALA A 616 -1.17 -20.38 6.20
CA ALA A 616 -0.22 -21.42 5.81
C ALA A 616 -0.92 -22.64 5.19
N SER A 617 -0.34 -23.20 4.13
CA SER A 617 -0.99 -24.23 3.32
C SER A 617 -0.09 -25.41 2.94
N ILE A 618 -0.70 -26.59 2.88
CA ILE A 618 -0.08 -27.84 2.41
C ILE A 618 -1.01 -28.49 1.37
N ASP A 619 -0.55 -28.58 0.12
CA ASP A 619 -1.28 -29.25 -0.97
C ASP A 619 -1.39 -30.77 -0.76
N GLY A 620 -0.40 -31.34 -0.05
CA GLY A 620 -0.31 -32.77 0.20
C GLY A 620 -0.86 -33.21 1.54
N THR A 621 -0.33 -34.32 2.03
CA THR A 621 -0.71 -34.95 3.29
C THR A 621 0.28 -34.55 4.39
N LEU A 622 -0.23 -34.19 5.55
CA LEU A 622 0.55 -34.04 6.79
C LEU A 622 0.65 -35.42 7.47
N CYS A 623 1.87 -35.92 7.67
CA CYS A 623 2.14 -37.21 8.31
C CYS A 623 3.07 -37.04 9.52
N ALA A 624 2.54 -37.12 10.74
CA ALA A 624 3.34 -36.98 11.96
C ALA A 624 4.19 -38.24 12.20
N GLY A 625 3.56 -39.42 12.19
CA GLY A 625 4.24 -40.67 11.88
C GLY A 625 4.37 -41.63 13.05
N GLY A 626 5.27 -41.40 14.00
CA GLY A 626 5.56 -42.43 14.99
C GLY A 626 6.22 -41.93 16.26
N GLY A 627 5.40 -41.68 17.26
CA GLY A 627 5.73 -41.19 18.60
C GLY A 627 4.49 -40.47 19.12
N ASP A 628 4.57 -39.75 20.22
CA ASP A 628 3.42 -38.99 20.72
C ASP A 628 3.48 -37.57 20.14
N ASP A 629 2.76 -37.34 19.04
CA ASP A 629 2.90 -36.13 18.21
C ASP A 629 1.89 -35.02 18.60
N ASP A 630 2.27 -33.75 18.41
CA ASP A 630 1.41 -32.57 18.63
C ASP A 630 1.24 -31.77 17.32
N VAL A 631 0.01 -31.66 16.83
CA VAL A 631 -0.32 -30.96 15.58
C VAL A 631 -1.30 -29.83 15.86
N THR A 632 -0.94 -28.59 15.53
CA THR A 632 -1.80 -27.40 15.63
C THR A 632 -2.18 -26.89 14.26
N LEU A 633 -3.47 -26.66 14.04
CA LEU A 633 -4.08 -26.22 12.78
C LEU A 633 -4.93 -24.97 13.06
N GLY A 634 -4.40 -23.79 12.73
CA GLY A 634 -5.04 -22.49 12.91
C GLY A 634 -6.25 -22.25 11.99
N ALA A 635 -7.08 -21.27 12.36
CA ALA A 635 -8.39 -21.01 11.75
C ALA A 635 -8.42 -20.70 10.24
N ARG A 636 -7.29 -20.36 9.60
CA ARG A 636 -7.22 -20.05 8.16
C ARG A 636 -6.26 -20.96 7.40
N THR A 637 -5.83 -22.05 8.04
CA THR A 637 -4.84 -22.97 7.48
C THR A 637 -5.48 -24.01 6.58
N THR A 638 -4.75 -24.44 5.56
CA THR A 638 -5.23 -25.43 4.60
C THR A 638 -4.32 -26.66 4.57
N VAL A 639 -4.93 -27.85 4.67
CA VAL A 639 -4.28 -29.13 4.35
C VAL A 639 -5.22 -29.88 3.40
N ASP A 640 -4.95 -29.75 2.09
CA ASP A 640 -5.74 -30.34 1.01
C ASP A 640 -5.82 -31.87 1.13
N GLY A 641 -4.74 -32.48 1.61
CA GLY A 641 -4.67 -33.90 1.90
C GLY A 641 -5.27 -34.28 3.25
N ASN A 642 -4.76 -35.38 3.81
CA ASN A 642 -5.17 -35.83 5.14
C ASN A 642 -4.11 -35.45 6.18
N VAL A 643 -4.53 -35.33 7.43
CA VAL A 643 -3.66 -35.34 8.61
C VAL A 643 -3.60 -36.79 9.13
N ASN A 644 -2.42 -37.40 9.07
CA ASN A 644 -2.19 -38.80 9.46
C ASN A 644 -1.20 -38.90 10.63
N LEU A 645 -1.70 -39.17 11.83
CA LEU A 645 -0.87 -39.26 13.05
C LEU A 645 -0.18 -40.63 13.17
N SER A 646 -0.82 -41.67 12.63
CA SER A 646 -0.27 -43.02 12.43
C SER A 646 -0.07 -43.86 13.69
N ARG A 647 0.93 -43.60 14.55
CA ARG A 647 1.19 -44.41 15.76
C ARG A 647 1.70 -43.54 16.91
N GLY A 648 0.95 -43.50 17.99
CA GLY A 648 1.27 -42.65 19.13
C GLY A 648 0.05 -42.44 20.00
N ASP A 649 0.22 -41.83 21.15
CA ASP A 649 -0.89 -41.14 21.81
C ASP A 649 -0.87 -39.67 21.36
N ASP A 650 -1.43 -39.40 20.18
CA ASP A 650 -1.25 -38.14 19.46
C ASP A 650 -2.27 -37.07 19.86
N THR A 651 -1.92 -35.79 19.68
CA THR A 651 -2.82 -34.65 19.94
C THR A 651 -2.93 -33.75 18.71
N VAL A 652 -4.16 -33.41 18.33
CA VAL A 652 -4.45 -32.41 17.30
C VAL A 652 -5.23 -31.26 17.92
N HIS A 653 -4.73 -30.04 17.79
CA HIS A 653 -5.42 -28.79 18.08
C HIS A 653 -6.01 -28.25 16.77
N LEU A 654 -7.34 -28.26 16.66
CA LEU A 654 -8.07 -27.80 15.49
C LEU A 654 -8.88 -26.56 15.84
N GLU A 655 -8.57 -25.45 15.19
CA GLU A 655 -9.34 -24.22 15.30
C GLU A 655 -10.47 -24.19 14.25
N ALA A 656 -11.61 -23.60 14.61
CA ALA A 656 -12.71 -23.41 13.68
C ALA A 656 -12.27 -22.53 12.50
N GLY A 657 -12.53 -22.99 11.27
CA GLY A 657 -12.13 -22.34 10.03
C GLY A 657 -11.00 -23.04 9.27
N ALA A 658 -10.22 -23.92 9.92
CA ALA A 658 -9.16 -24.68 9.23
C ALA A 658 -9.75 -25.61 8.15
N ASP A 659 -9.28 -25.53 6.91
CA ASP A 659 -9.74 -26.40 5.81
C ASP A 659 -8.85 -27.64 5.68
N ILE A 660 -9.36 -28.78 6.13
CA ILE A 660 -8.61 -30.03 6.25
C ILE A 660 -9.39 -31.18 5.61
N GLY A 661 -8.75 -31.94 4.73
CA GLY A 661 -9.41 -33.06 4.06
C GLY A 661 -9.98 -34.11 5.02
N GLN A 662 -9.15 -34.68 5.91
CA GLN A 662 -9.57 -35.56 7.01
C GLN A 662 -8.46 -35.78 8.03
N ILE A 663 -8.82 -35.92 9.31
CA ILE A 663 -7.92 -36.30 10.40
C ILE A 663 -7.99 -37.82 10.67
N ASN A 664 -6.84 -38.49 10.70
CA ASN A 664 -6.69 -39.92 10.97
C ASN A 664 -5.75 -40.14 12.15
N GLY A 665 -6.29 -40.46 13.34
CA GLY A 665 -5.47 -40.72 14.53
C GLY A 665 -4.60 -41.97 14.39
N GLY A 666 -5.19 -43.06 13.90
CA GLY A 666 -4.44 -44.27 13.59
C GLY A 666 -4.35 -45.23 14.78
N LYS A 667 -3.20 -45.34 15.43
CA LYS A 667 -2.97 -46.32 16.51
C LYS A 667 -2.39 -45.67 17.77
N GLY A 668 -3.26 -45.47 18.73
CA GLY A 668 -2.94 -45.34 20.15
C GLY A 668 -4.13 -44.73 20.86
N PHE A 669 -3.91 -43.74 21.72
CA PHE A 669 -4.95 -42.93 22.33
C PHE A 669 -4.87 -41.50 21.81
N ASP A 670 -5.61 -41.23 20.75
CA ASP A 670 -5.52 -39.99 20.00
C ASP A 670 -6.54 -38.97 20.52
N THR A 671 -6.12 -37.71 20.64
CA THR A 671 -6.93 -36.59 21.15
C THR A 671 -7.12 -35.52 20.07
N LEU A 672 -8.36 -35.07 19.88
CA LEU A 672 -8.69 -33.88 19.09
C LEU A 672 -9.21 -32.77 20.02
N ASN A 673 -8.43 -31.71 20.19
CA ASN A 673 -8.81 -30.51 20.94
C ASN A 673 -9.44 -29.52 19.96
N LEU A 674 -10.65 -29.05 20.26
CA LEU A 674 -11.35 -28.10 19.41
C LEU A 674 -11.33 -26.71 20.06
N SER A 675 -10.98 -25.68 19.30
CA SER A 675 -11.19 -24.28 19.67
C SER A 675 -12.18 -23.61 18.70
N GLY A 676 -12.73 -22.45 19.09
CA GLY A 676 -13.79 -21.77 18.35
C GLY A 676 -15.17 -22.44 18.47
N ASN A 677 -16.14 -21.92 17.71
CA ASN A 677 -17.52 -22.39 17.72
C ASN A 677 -17.68 -23.64 16.85
N THR A 678 -17.70 -24.83 17.47
CA THR A 678 -17.76 -26.12 16.76
C THR A 678 -18.85 -27.06 17.28
N ARG A 679 -19.29 -28.00 16.43
CA ARG A 679 -20.23 -29.09 16.77
C ARG A 679 -19.72 -30.42 16.25
N VAL A 680 -19.64 -31.43 17.14
CA VAL A 680 -19.24 -32.79 16.76
C VAL A 680 -20.43 -33.70 16.49
N GLU A 681 -20.40 -34.41 15.37
CA GLU A 681 -21.36 -35.46 15.00
C GLU A 681 -20.66 -36.81 14.76
N TYR A 682 -21.03 -37.86 15.50
CA TYR A 682 -20.42 -39.20 15.39
C TYR A 682 -21.13 -40.12 14.38
N ASP A 683 -20.38 -40.94 13.65
CA ASP A 683 -20.90 -41.78 12.54
C ASP A 683 -21.47 -43.17 12.95
N GLY A 684 -21.75 -43.36 14.23
CA GLY A 684 -22.17 -44.65 14.81
C GLY A 684 -21.01 -45.48 15.38
N ASN A 685 -19.76 -45.14 15.03
CA ASN A 685 -18.56 -45.49 15.79
C ASN A 685 -18.13 -44.25 16.61
N PRO A 686 -18.01 -44.32 17.94
CA PRO A 686 -17.62 -43.17 18.75
C PRO A 686 -16.19 -42.68 18.49
N LEU A 687 -15.39 -43.42 17.73
CA LEU A 687 -14.04 -43.04 17.32
C LEU A 687 -14.00 -42.24 16.00
N ASN A 688 -15.15 -42.09 15.34
CA ASN A 688 -15.24 -41.47 14.02
C ASN A 688 -16.39 -40.46 13.98
N GLY A 689 -16.24 -39.41 13.18
CA GLY A 689 -17.27 -38.41 13.06
C GLY A 689 -16.87 -37.24 12.19
N THR A 690 -17.56 -36.13 12.40
CA THR A 690 -17.39 -34.88 11.68
C THR A 690 -17.49 -33.73 12.67
N VAL A 691 -16.51 -32.84 12.65
CA VAL A 691 -16.53 -31.53 13.29
C VAL A 691 -17.17 -30.58 12.28
N HIS A 692 -18.23 -29.89 12.67
CA HIS A 692 -18.87 -28.84 11.88
C HIS A 692 -18.50 -27.49 12.50
N TYR A 693 -18.15 -26.52 11.68
CA TYR A 693 -17.89 -25.15 12.12
C TYR A 693 -19.20 -24.38 12.20
N LEU A 694 -19.30 -23.53 13.21
CA LEU A 694 -20.48 -22.73 13.46
C LEU A 694 -20.13 -21.25 13.43
N ASP A 695 -21.04 -20.46 12.90
CA ASP A 695 -21.01 -19.01 13.08
C ASP A 695 -21.24 -18.62 14.55
N ASP A 696 -21.09 -17.34 14.87
CA ASP A 696 -21.26 -16.83 16.23
C ASP A 696 -22.71 -16.95 16.75
N ALA A 697 -23.68 -17.04 15.85
CA ALA A 697 -25.07 -17.33 16.17
C ALA A 697 -25.31 -18.84 16.43
N GLY A 698 -24.30 -19.69 16.24
CA GLY A 698 -24.35 -21.14 16.39
C GLY A 698 -25.00 -21.88 15.22
N ASN A 699 -25.15 -21.24 14.06
CA ASN A 699 -25.59 -21.89 12.83
C ASN A 699 -24.40 -22.53 12.12
N ASP A 700 -24.69 -23.57 11.35
CA ASP A 700 -23.69 -24.30 10.56
C ASP A 700 -23.19 -23.43 9.40
N THR A 701 -21.87 -23.22 9.29
CA THR A 701 -21.27 -22.47 8.18
C THR A 701 -21.29 -23.28 6.88
N GLY A 702 -21.49 -24.60 6.97
CA GLY A 702 -21.34 -25.54 5.86
C GLY A 702 -19.94 -26.14 5.75
N GLU A 703 -18.98 -25.63 6.52
CA GLU A 703 -17.61 -26.14 6.60
C GLU A 703 -17.49 -27.24 7.66
N SER A 704 -16.69 -28.26 7.36
CA SER A 704 -16.57 -29.41 8.26
C SER A 704 -15.32 -30.23 8.02
N VAL A 705 -14.78 -30.81 9.10
CA VAL A 705 -13.62 -31.71 9.06
C VAL A 705 -14.02 -33.09 9.55
N ARG A 706 -13.72 -34.12 8.76
CA ARG A 706 -13.92 -35.52 9.18
C ARG A 706 -12.78 -35.99 10.05
N PHE A 707 -13.08 -36.88 10.99
CA PHE A 707 -12.07 -37.58 11.77
C PHE A 707 -12.36 -39.08 11.86
N THR A 708 -11.29 -39.88 11.94
CA THR A 708 -11.37 -41.32 12.23
C THR A 708 -10.30 -41.76 13.22
N SER A 709 -10.63 -42.78 14.01
CA SER A 709 -9.76 -43.34 15.04
C SER A 709 -9.27 -42.27 16.04
N ILE A 710 -10.20 -41.50 16.61
CA ILE A 710 -9.92 -40.53 17.69
C ILE A 710 -10.59 -41.00 18.98
N GLU A 711 -9.81 -41.28 20.02
CA GLU A 711 -10.30 -41.80 21.31
C GLU A 711 -10.89 -40.71 22.21
N ARG A 712 -10.45 -39.46 22.06
CA ARG A 712 -10.89 -38.33 22.89
C ARG A 712 -11.08 -37.05 22.07
N ILE A 713 -12.16 -36.33 22.35
CA ILE A 713 -12.39 -34.98 21.85
C ILE A 713 -12.65 -34.07 23.06
N THR A 714 -12.00 -32.91 23.12
CA THR A 714 -12.18 -31.94 24.22
C THR A 714 -12.58 -30.58 23.73
#